data_AF-K1YTP8-F1
#
_entry.id   AF-K1YTP8-F1
#
_cell.length_a   1.000
_cell.length_b   1.000
_cell.length_c   1.000
_cell.angle_alpha   90.00
_cell.angle_beta   90.00
_cell.angle_gamma   90.00
#
_symmetry.space_group_name_H-M   'P 1'
#
loop_
_entity.id
_entity.type
_entity.pdbx_description
1 polymer ?
#
loop_
_entity_poly.entity_id
_entity_poly.type
_entity_poly.pdbx_seq_one_letter_code
_entity_poly.pdbx_strand_id
1 'polypeptide(L)'
;MVEIEIKKSIQLAIQSFATFNLTEGAISFFKTLGYNTARQNPFEKKKYSEFKANYGEVFADKKFSEDKALTKEWKSVDLLFQLTKDEISNQNELFDTKKVNNTIIETYLFFVIELTQSDYSRTTFSQITREVNKIFPMPVMIVFKHGNHITFAIINRRLHKKDERKDVLEKVTLIKDISIENPHRAHIEILFDLSFDELLRIHKFSNFVDLHNAWQKTLDTKELNKRFYRDLSNWYFWALTKVSFPNDVNDDRDDTVFNSENIIRLLTRLIFIWFIKEKNLIPEKIFEKNEISKLIHGFNIKNSMVYYRAILQNLFFATLNQKIEERKFATDGTFEQNKKNYGIKNLYRYSSDFAISKDKVIKLFEKVPFLNGGLFDCLDSEDKAGKVMYLDGFSRNSKKQAQVPDELFFSEEKIIDLSSVYDDKKKKNEKVKGLFEIFNNYKFTITENTPIEEEVALDPELLGRVFENLLANFNPETKTTARKQTGSFYTPREIVNYMVDESLKAYLKQKLETEAGMKPEDAEVGLEFLLGYNEKEHLFDKKQTVILINAIDSCNILDPACGSGAFPMGILHKLVHILGKLDSKNKLWKERQIEKAEAIDDTAIRDNLIEDIETAFNNNELDYGRKLFLIENCIYGVDIQPIAIQISKLRFFISLIVDQKVDKTRDNFGIRSLPNLETKFVAANTLIGLEKPEQLLLRNPQIDKLEEDLKKLRHEYFSAKTRNKKHACQEKDKDLRVKISGLLVKDGWDNETAKKIAAFDPYAQNSSAPFFDMEWMFGLTGGFDVVIGNPPYVSANNMSIHERNYFNKSVQYKTLNGKWDLYVVFIEKSLNNLNLNGAFSFIIPFGFLNQPFAEEIRKFIIKDFSLISIVDLHNNKIFESATVPSCIPIIQKKSSTNHKVKILEFNQGYFLTKYQIDIQKYHDGNQHMFRTEDLGKKSELLNKIKARGEILENDFYISTGAEIHGKESRSNNGTTISGTSKFDVLHDKFAKELKPYIEGSAIQKSREGRYSYPIIETWLDYNKADIMRSPKFKELFDSDKIIIRRSSGLLRILAIYDQKKIYTSEKCILIILKSDLPTSHRQYEKENKLELKYLLALINSRLIDFYYESVYGGFIDVYPNNLKELPIVKAIDSVRRNIIVLVDYLLQLKIIINTSVQIQFFDNLIDCVVYELYQLESIKSTGCELLKNLNDLTALKDEWSDEKKIKTIEKVYKELSDPAHPVSIAMEKMKTIPEVCIIEGLDK
;
A
#
# COMPACT_ATOMS: atom_id res chain seq x y z
N MET A 1 -23.88 30.76 12.93
CA MET A 1 -23.41 31.97 13.63
C MET A 1 -22.38 31.61 14.71
N VAL A 2 -22.70 30.69 15.63
CA VAL A 2 -21.79 30.23 16.71
C VAL A 2 -20.40 29.78 16.21
N GLU A 3 -20.31 28.97 15.13
CA GLU A 3 -19.02 28.49 14.59
C GLU A 3 -18.09 29.63 14.11
N ILE A 4 -18.64 30.62 13.39
CA ILE A 4 -17.86 31.75 12.86
C ILE A 4 -17.31 32.61 14.01
N GLU A 5 -18.09 32.78 15.07
CA GLU A 5 -17.70 33.55 16.26
C GLU A 5 -16.58 32.85 17.04
N ILE A 6 -16.64 31.51 17.20
CA ILE A 6 -15.58 30.74 17.85
C ILE A 6 -14.29 30.82 17.03
N LYS A 7 -14.35 30.61 15.71
CA LYS A 7 -13.19 30.72 14.82
C LYS A 7 -12.54 32.11 14.88
N LYS A 8 -13.35 33.17 14.92
CA LYS A 8 -12.86 34.55 15.10
C LYS A 8 -12.21 34.75 16.47
N SER A 9 -12.76 34.16 17.53
CA SER A 9 -12.20 34.22 18.88
C SER A 9 -10.84 33.50 18.95
N ILE A 10 -10.71 32.34 18.30
CA ILE A 10 -9.43 31.61 18.16
C ILE A 10 -8.39 32.48 17.45
N GLN A 11 -8.76 33.13 16.34
CA GLN A 11 -7.86 34.03 15.63
C GLN A 11 -7.36 35.18 16.51
N LEU A 12 -8.26 35.83 17.26
CA LEU A 12 -7.90 36.91 18.19
C LEU A 12 -7.00 36.40 19.33
N ALA A 13 -7.25 35.18 19.84
CA ALA A 13 -6.42 34.58 20.87
C ALA A 13 -4.99 34.30 20.37
N ILE A 14 -4.81 33.85 19.12
CA ILE A 14 -3.49 33.69 18.51
C ILE A 14 -2.78 35.04 18.38
N GLN A 15 -3.48 36.06 17.88
CA GLN A 15 -2.93 37.42 17.74
C GLN A 15 -2.51 38.03 19.08
N SER A 16 -3.15 37.63 20.17
CA SER A 16 -2.84 38.11 21.52
C SER A 16 -1.44 37.73 22.02
N PHE A 17 -0.78 36.74 21.42
CA PHE A 17 0.63 36.40 21.70
C PHE A 17 1.61 37.53 21.33
N ALA A 18 1.18 38.49 20.49
CA ALA A 18 1.97 39.69 20.20
C ALA A 18 1.92 40.74 21.32
N THR A 19 0.87 40.74 22.14
CA THR A 19 0.59 41.79 23.12
C THR A 19 0.73 41.35 24.58
N PHE A 20 0.35 40.11 24.89
CA PHE A 20 0.48 39.57 26.25
C PHE A 20 1.86 38.98 26.51
N ASN A 21 2.20 38.83 27.79
CA ASN A 21 3.32 37.96 28.13
C ASN A 21 2.98 36.50 27.74
N LEU A 22 4.01 35.73 27.42
CA LEU A 22 3.83 34.42 26.78
C LEU A 22 2.92 33.45 27.56
N THR A 23 3.05 33.43 28.89
CA THR A 23 2.22 32.59 29.77
C THR A 23 0.75 33.01 29.73
N GLU A 24 0.47 34.31 29.86
CA GLU A 24 -0.91 34.85 29.84
C GLU A 24 -1.57 34.63 28.48
N GLY A 25 -0.84 34.87 27.38
CA GLY A 25 -1.33 34.61 26.03
C GLY A 25 -1.69 33.14 25.83
N ALA A 26 -0.83 32.22 26.29
CA ALA A 26 -1.09 30.78 26.18
C ALA A 26 -2.27 30.31 27.04
N ILE A 27 -2.40 30.80 28.27
CA ILE A 27 -3.56 30.50 29.14
C ILE A 27 -4.86 31.01 28.51
N SER A 28 -4.86 32.27 28.02
CA SER A 28 -6.02 32.85 27.34
C SER A 28 -6.42 32.04 26.12
N PHE A 29 -5.44 31.56 25.34
CA PHE A 29 -5.67 30.73 24.18
C PHE A 29 -6.34 29.40 24.51
N PHE A 30 -5.81 28.63 25.48
CA PHE A 30 -6.42 27.36 25.87
C PHE A 30 -7.82 27.55 26.48
N LYS A 31 -8.04 28.66 27.19
CA LYS A 31 -9.36 29.06 27.66
C LYS A 31 -10.35 29.31 26.52
N THR A 32 -9.91 29.97 25.44
CA THR A 32 -10.74 30.14 24.21
C THR A 32 -11.09 28.81 23.56
N LEU A 33 -10.23 27.80 23.65
CA LEU A 33 -10.51 26.45 23.17
C LEU A 33 -11.41 25.62 24.12
N GLY A 34 -11.79 26.16 25.27
CA GLY A 34 -12.67 25.50 26.25
C GLY A 34 -11.92 24.72 27.34
N TYR A 35 -10.58 24.72 27.35
CA TYR A 35 -9.79 24.05 28.39
C TYR A 35 -9.59 24.99 29.59
N ASN A 36 -10.54 24.95 30.53
CA ASN A 36 -10.46 25.71 31.77
C ASN A 36 -9.78 24.88 32.88
N THR A 37 -9.00 25.50 33.76
CA THR A 37 -8.38 24.80 34.89
C THR A 37 -8.01 25.80 35.98
N ALA A 38 -8.14 25.37 37.23
CA ALA A 38 -7.76 26.15 38.41
C ALA A 38 -6.35 25.78 38.91
N ARG A 39 -5.78 24.68 38.43
CA ARG A 39 -4.45 24.17 38.80
C ARG A 39 -3.34 24.78 37.94
N GLN A 40 -3.08 26.06 38.17
CA GLN A 40 -1.94 26.77 37.59
C GLN A 40 -0.78 26.77 38.60
N ASN A 41 0.43 26.47 38.14
CA ASN A 41 1.65 26.55 38.96
C ASN A 41 2.82 27.10 38.13
N PRO A 42 2.73 28.38 37.69
CA PRO A 42 3.79 28.99 36.88
C PRO A 42 5.08 29.13 37.67
N PHE A 43 6.21 29.09 36.99
CA PHE A 43 7.53 29.29 37.60
C PHE A 43 7.72 30.74 38.05
N GLU A 44 8.39 30.94 39.19
CA GLU A 44 8.72 32.27 39.70
C GLU A 44 9.66 33.01 38.73
N LYS A 45 10.67 32.29 38.21
CA LYS A 45 11.53 32.73 37.11
C LYS A 45 11.32 31.78 35.94
N LYS A 46 10.74 32.31 34.87
CA LYS A 46 10.45 31.60 33.61
C LYS A 46 11.73 31.30 32.81
N LYS A 47 12.68 30.58 33.40
CA LYS A 47 14.01 30.27 32.86
C LYS A 47 14.32 28.79 33.00
N TYR A 48 15.16 28.28 32.10
CA TYR A 48 15.62 26.89 32.16
C TYR A 48 16.28 26.52 33.49
N SER A 49 16.99 27.45 34.15
CA SER A 49 17.60 27.19 35.46
C SER A 49 16.59 26.79 36.53
N GLU A 50 15.39 27.35 36.50
CA GLU A 50 14.33 27.01 37.46
C GLU A 50 13.60 25.73 37.06
N PHE A 51 13.34 25.51 35.77
CA PHE A 51 12.89 24.22 35.26
C PHE A 51 13.84 23.09 35.71
N LYS A 52 15.15 23.31 35.59
CA LYS A 52 16.18 22.38 36.04
C LYS A 52 16.23 22.26 37.57
N ALA A 53 15.93 23.31 38.34
CA ALA A 53 15.89 23.21 39.81
C ALA A 53 14.66 22.42 40.29
N ASN A 54 13.47 22.73 39.74
CA ASN A 54 12.20 22.13 40.13
C ASN A 54 12.08 20.65 39.74
N TYR A 55 12.74 20.24 38.65
CA TYR A 55 12.69 18.86 38.17
C TYR A 55 14.07 18.16 38.21
N GLY A 56 15.09 18.80 38.79
CA GLY A 56 16.51 18.42 38.75
C GLY A 56 16.85 17.04 39.30
N GLU A 57 16.14 16.59 40.33
CA GLU A 57 16.36 15.25 40.91
C GLU A 57 15.93 14.12 39.95
N VAL A 58 14.99 14.39 39.05
CA VAL A 58 14.54 13.47 37.99
C VAL A 58 15.59 13.33 36.86
N PHE A 59 16.59 14.22 36.79
CA PHE A 59 17.70 14.17 35.82
C PHE A 59 18.79 13.15 36.19
N ALA A 60 18.89 12.74 37.46
CA ALA A 60 19.98 11.89 37.97
C ALA A 60 20.03 10.48 37.35
N ASP A 61 18.90 9.98 36.83
CA ASP A 61 18.77 8.65 36.20
C ASP A 61 19.09 8.62 34.68
N LYS A 62 19.76 9.65 34.14
CA LYS A 62 20.20 9.77 32.73
C LYS A 62 19.07 9.63 31.68
N LYS A 63 18.13 10.58 31.63
CA LYS A 63 17.10 10.62 30.57
C LYS A 63 17.00 11.91 29.74
N PHE A 64 17.49 13.05 30.22
CA PHE A 64 17.38 14.33 29.49
C PHE A 64 18.73 14.79 28.95
N SER A 65 18.79 15.12 27.66
CA SER A 65 19.98 15.68 27.01
C SER A 65 19.81 17.17 26.75
N GLU A 66 20.62 18.00 27.43
CA GLU A 66 20.59 19.45 27.29
C GLU A 66 20.91 19.94 25.88
N ASP A 67 21.83 19.25 25.19
CA ASP A 67 22.22 19.56 23.81
C ASP A 67 21.08 19.20 22.84
N LYS A 68 20.46 18.02 22.97
CA LYS A 68 19.31 17.64 22.12
C LYS A 68 18.06 18.48 22.37
N ALA A 69 17.85 18.91 23.60
CA ALA A 69 16.76 19.82 23.97
C ALA A 69 17.05 21.29 23.61
N LEU A 70 18.24 21.60 23.10
CA LEU A 70 18.69 22.96 22.77
C LEU A 70 18.41 23.94 23.91
N THR A 71 18.68 23.55 25.16
CA THR A 71 18.33 24.35 26.35
C THR A 71 18.97 25.74 26.36
N LYS A 72 20.11 25.90 25.69
CA LYS A 72 20.79 27.20 25.48
C LYS A 72 19.97 28.19 24.64
N GLU A 73 19.06 27.68 23.82
CA GLU A 73 18.17 28.47 22.96
C GLU A 73 16.85 28.84 23.67
N TRP A 74 16.62 28.40 24.90
CA TRP A 74 15.38 28.70 25.64
C TRP A 74 15.48 30.09 26.26
N LYS A 75 14.78 31.07 25.67
CA LYS A 75 14.60 32.41 26.23
C LYS A 75 13.77 32.35 27.51
N SER A 76 12.68 31.59 27.47
CA SER A 76 11.82 31.35 28.62
C SER A 76 11.16 29.97 28.55
N VAL A 77 10.81 29.43 29.71
CA VAL A 77 10.01 28.21 29.85
C VAL A 77 9.09 28.39 31.04
N ASP A 78 7.84 27.94 30.92
CA ASP A 78 6.86 28.03 31.99
C ASP A 78 5.87 26.85 31.95
N LEU A 79 5.35 26.47 33.12
CA LEU A 79 4.27 25.51 33.27
C LEU A 79 2.95 26.28 33.28
N LEU A 80 2.09 26.03 32.29
CA LEU A 80 0.80 26.72 32.17
C LEU A 80 -0.18 26.18 33.21
N PHE A 81 -0.47 24.88 33.12
CA PHE A 81 -1.44 24.19 33.98
C PHE A 81 -1.38 22.68 33.81
N GLN A 82 -2.06 21.99 34.72
CA GLN A 82 -2.27 20.55 34.69
C GLN A 82 -3.76 20.25 34.51
N LEU A 83 -4.14 19.47 33.49
CA LEU A 83 -5.52 19.07 33.24
C LEU A 83 -5.77 17.66 33.80
N THR A 84 -6.62 17.53 34.82
CA THR A 84 -6.92 16.24 35.48
C THR A 84 -8.36 15.77 35.24
N LYS A 85 -8.64 14.49 35.53
CA LYS A 85 -10.00 13.91 35.47
C LYS A 85 -11.03 14.77 36.23
N ASP A 86 -10.74 15.13 37.48
CA ASP A 86 -11.67 15.86 38.35
C ASP A 86 -12.07 17.23 37.78
N GLU A 87 -11.14 17.92 37.10
CA GLU A 87 -11.42 19.23 36.51
C GLU A 87 -12.34 19.15 35.29
N ILE A 88 -12.19 18.10 34.47
CA ILE A 88 -13.08 17.87 33.32
C ILE A 88 -14.46 17.39 33.78
N SER A 89 -14.52 16.53 34.81
CA SER A 89 -15.78 16.12 35.43
C SER A 89 -16.57 17.30 36.00
N ASN A 90 -15.89 18.29 36.57
CA ASN A 90 -16.52 19.53 37.05
C ASN A 90 -17.03 20.43 35.90
N GLN A 91 -16.48 20.30 34.69
CA GLN A 91 -16.93 21.03 33.50
C GLN A 91 -18.09 20.35 32.78
N ASN A 92 -18.25 19.04 32.96
CA ASN A 92 -19.32 18.27 32.32
C ASN A 92 -19.78 17.08 33.19
N GLU A 93 -21.01 17.14 33.70
CA GLU A 93 -21.61 16.15 34.61
C GLU A 93 -21.69 14.72 34.03
N LEU A 94 -21.58 14.57 32.71
CA LEU A 94 -21.63 13.27 32.00
C LEU A 94 -20.27 12.57 31.86
N PHE A 95 -19.18 13.18 32.35
CA PHE A 95 -17.80 12.69 32.20
C PHE A 95 -17.41 11.54 33.17
N ASP A 96 -18.37 11.01 33.95
CA ASP A 96 -18.13 9.80 34.76
C ASP A 96 -19.30 8.81 34.68
N THR A 97 -19.15 7.80 33.83
CA THR A 97 -20.07 6.67 33.73
C THR A 97 -19.35 5.34 33.98
N LYS A 98 -18.83 5.15 35.21
CA LYS A 98 -18.58 3.83 35.84
C LYS A 98 -17.84 2.77 35.00
N LYS A 99 -16.89 3.16 34.12
CA LYS A 99 -15.99 2.21 33.44
C LYS A 99 -14.59 2.29 34.05
N VAL A 100 -14.14 1.18 34.64
CA VAL A 100 -12.76 1.01 35.10
C VAL A 100 -11.87 0.82 33.87
N ASN A 101 -10.94 1.73 33.62
CA ASN A 101 -10.00 1.67 32.50
C ASN A 101 -8.58 1.49 33.03
N ASN A 102 -7.91 0.39 32.64
CA ASN A 102 -6.54 0.04 33.00
C ASN A 102 -5.50 0.86 32.17
N THR A 103 -5.57 2.19 32.16
CA THR A 103 -4.67 3.06 31.37
C THR A 103 -4.01 4.13 32.24
N ILE A 104 -2.72 4.41 31.99
CA ILE A 104 -1.88 5.36 32.75
C ILE A 104 -2.28 6.84 32.57
N ILE A 105 -3.00 7.20 31.51
CA ILE A 105 -3.21 8.61 31.13
C ILE A 105 -4.47 9.16 31.81
N GLU A 106 -4.31 9.72 33.01
CA GLU A 106 -5.37 10.42 33.76
C GLU A 106 -5.13 11.94 33.86
N THR A 107 -4.03 12.44 33.29
CA THR A 107 -3.61 13.84 33.41
C THR A 107 -2.74 14.27 32.23
N TYR A 108 -2.83 15.55 31.84
CA TYR A 108 -1.93 16.22 30.89
C TYR A 108 -1.24 17.42 31.53
N LEU A 109 0.02 17.66 31.14
CA LEU A 109 0.74 18.89 31.46
C LEU A 109 0.86 19.78 30.22
N PHE A 110 0.75 21.09 30.42
CA PHE A 110 0.87 22.08 29.36
C PHE A 110 2.03 23.01 29.67
N PHE A 111 3.02 23.03 28.80
CA PHE A 111 4.18 23.92 28.89
C PHE A 111 4.19 24.93 27.76
N VAL A 112 4.86 26.06 28.01
CA VAL A 112 5.20 27.03 26.98
C VAL A 112 6.70 27.29 26.99
N ILE A 113 7.33 27.32 25.81
CA ILE A 113 8.77 27.57 25.65
C ILE A 113 8.97 28.65 24.59
N GLU A 114 9.72 29.70 24.92
CA GLU A 114 10.17 30.68 23.94
C GLU A 114 11.58 30.36 23.46
N LEU A 115 11.75 30.28 22.15
CA LEU A 115 13.04 29.98 21.52
C LEU A 115 13.72 31.26 20.98
N THR A 116 15.04 31.22 20.88
CA THR A 116 15.87 32.35 20.47
C THR A 116 15.72 32.72 19.00
N GLN A 117 15.77 31.73 18.11
CA GLN A 117 15.75 31.93 16.66
C GLN A 117 14.33 32.13 16.13
N SER A 118 14.22 32.63 14.89
CA SER A 118 12.93 32.81 14.22
C SER A 118 12.35 31.50 13.70
N ASP A 119 13.21 30.59 13.24
CA ASP A 119 12.82 29.41 12.46
C ASP A 119 13.53 28.16 12.99
N TYR A 120 12.76 27.09 13.17
CA TYR A 120 13.27 25.79 13.60
C TYR A 120 12.67 24.68 12.73
N SER A 121 13.45 23.61 12.52
CA SER A 121 13.00 22.45 11.76
C SER A 121 11.97 21.64 12.56
N ARG A 122 11.14 20.86 11.85
CA ARG A 122 10.17 19.93 12.46
C ARG A 122 10.87 18.96 13.43
N THR A 123 12.02 18.44 13.02
CA THR A 123 12.87 17.55 13.82
C THR A 123 13.36 18.19 15.11
N THR A 124 13.67 19.49 15.09
CA THR A 124 14.08 20.20 16.30
C THR A 124 12.95 20.27 17.32
N PHE A 125 11.74 20.68 16.90
CA PHE A 125 10.58 20.71 17.80
C PHE A 125 10.25 19.32 18.36
N SER A 126 10.30 18.30 17.52
CA SER A 126 10.07 16.90 17.92
C SER A 126 11.10 16.43 18.94
N GLN A 127 12.38 16.75 18.74
CA GLN A 127 13.46 16.43 19.69
C GLN A 127 13.26 17.10 21.05
N ILE A 128 13.02 18.42 21.08
CA ILE A 128 12.77 19.15 22.34
C ILE A 128 11.55 18.56 23.06
N THR A 129 10.47 18.29 22.33
CA THR A 129 9.23 17.71 22.89
C THR A 129 9.48 16.34 23.51
N ARG A 130 10.26 15.49 22.84
CA ARG A 130 10.65 14.17 23.37
C ARG A 130 11.49 14.30 24.63
N GLU A 131 12.52 15.14 24.62
CA GLU A 131 13.39 15.33 25.80
C GLU A 131 12.57 15.78 27.01
N VAL A 132 11.72 16.78 26.86
CA VAL A 132 10.82 17.24 27.95
C VAL A 132 9.92 16.10 28.43
N ASN A 133 9.31 15.34 27.53
CA ASN A 133 8.42 14.24 27.88
C ASN A 133 9.11 13.03 28.54
N LYS A 134 10.44 12.88 28.42
CA LYS A 134 11.19 11.84 29.14
C LYS A 134 11.26 12.09 30.64
N ILE A 135 11.09 13.34 31.07
CA ILE A 135 11.14 13.74 32.49
C ILE A 135 9.85 13.34 33.21
N PHE A 136 8.71 13.44 32.54
CA PHE A 136 7.41 13.26 33.17
C PHE A 136 6.84 11.85 32.95
N PRO A 137 6.07 11.29 33.89
CA PRO A 137 5.34 10.03 33.68
C PRO A 137 4.01 10.22 32.90
N MET A 138 3.53 11.46 32.75
CA MET A 138 2.33 11.80 31.98
C MET A 138 2.67 12.59 30.69
N PRO A 139 1.81 12.56 29.65
CA PRO A 139 2.03 13.34 28.44
C PRO A 139 2.12 14.85 28.69
N VAL A 140 3.04 15.50 27.99
CA VAL A 140 3.25 16.95 28.01
C VAL A 140 2.97 17.52 26.63
N MET A 141 2.03 18.46 26.56
CA MET A 141 1.84 19.32 25.40
C MET A 141 2.71 20.56 25.55
N ILE A 142 3.40 20.95 24.47
CA ILE A 142 4.27 22.13 24.47
C ILE A 142 3.81 23.11 23.41
N VAL A 143 3.69 24.38 23.82
CA VAL A 143 3.53 25.52 22.90
C VAL A 143 4.88 26.20 22.77
N PHE A 144 5.44 26.20 21.57
CA PHE A 144 6.66 26.92 21.25
C PHE A 144 6.33 28.30 20.68
N LYS A 145 6.96 29.35 21.20
CA LYS A 145 6.99 30.67 20.55
C LYS A 145 8.37 30.88 19.93
N HIS A 146 8.42 31.19 18.64
CA HIS A 146 9.65 31.45 17.90
C HIS A 146 9.39 32.49 16.81
N GLY A 147 10.26 33.50 16.72
CA GLY A 147 10.01 34.65 15.83
C GLY A 147 8.59 35.23 16.00
N ASN A 148 7.84 35.28 14.89
CA ASN A 148 6.44 35.73 14.84
C ASN A 148 5.42 34.56 14.72
N HIS A 149 5.81 33.38 15.21
CA HIS A 149 5.04 32.15 15.06
C HIS A 149 4.88 31.42 16.40
N ILE A 150 3.82 30.61 16.46
CA ILE A 150 3.61 29.61 17.50
C ILE A 150 3.51 28.21 16.88
N THR A 151 4.09 27.22 17.56
CA THR A 151 4.04 25.81 17.15
C THR A 151 3.55 24.95 18.31
N PHE A 152 2.53 24.13 18.07
CA PHE A 152 2.02 23.18 19.05
C PHE A 152 2.64 21.81 18.84
N ALA A 153 3.13 21.19 19.91
CA ALA A 153 3.70 19.86 19.87
C ALA A 153 3.06 18.95 20.91
N ILE A 154 2.63 17.78 20.44
CA ILE A 154 1.94 16.78 21.25
C ILE A 154 2.64 15.45 21.03
N ILE A 155 2.97 14.74 22.11
CA ILE A 155 3.51 13.38 22.02
C ILE A 155 2.47 12.36 22.44
N ASN A 156 2.42 11.26 21.68
CA ASN A 156 1.65 10.09 22.07
C ASN A 156 2.49 9.18 22.98
N ARG A 157 1.84 8.59 23.98
CA ARG A 157 2.46 7.65 24.92
C ARG A 157 1.63 6.39 24.99
N ARG A 158 2.30 5.25 25.09
CA ARG A 158 1.65 3.97 25.39
C ARG A 158 2.45 3.15 26.38
N LEU A 159 1.78 2.20 27.01
CA LEU A 159 2.42 1.17 27.82
C LEU A 159 3.40 0.32 27.00
N HIS A 160 4.52 -0.03 27.63
CA HIS A 160 5.49 -0.94 27.04
C HIS A 160 4.95 -2.38 27.06
N LYS A 161 4.84 -3.00 25.88
CA LYS A 161 4.14 -4.29 25.67
C LYS A 161 4.74 -5.49 26.43
N LYS A 162 5.98 -5.40 26.93
CA LYS A 162 6.66 -6.47 27.69
C LYS A 162 6.94 -6.11 29.16
N ASP A 163 6.76 -4.86 29.56
CA ASP A 163 7.06 -4.39 30.92
C ASP A 163 6.07 -3.26 31.23
N GLU A 164 4.94 -3.60 31.83
CA GLU A 164 3.83 -2.67 32.09
C GLU A 164 4.22 -1.51 33.03
N ARG A 165 5.40 -1.60 33.67
CA ARG A 165 5.99 -0.52 34.49
C ARG A 165 6.71 0.54 33.67
N LYS A 166 6.89 0.33 32.37
CA LYS A 166 7.55 1.25 31.44
C LYS A 166 6.56 1.73 30.40
N ASP A 167 6.78 2.93 29.89
CA ASP A 167 6.07 3.49 28.77
C ASP A 167 7.00 3.75 27.59
N VAL A 168 6.41 3.96 26.41
CA VAL A 168 7.12 4.27 25.18
C VAL A 168 6.56 5.57 24.62
N LEU A 169 7.47 6.53 24.39
CA LEU A 169 7.18 7.76 23.67
C LEU A 169 7.06 7.46 22.17
N GLU A 170 5.86 7.61 21.63
CA GLU A 170 5.57 7.38 20.22
C GLU A 170 5.82 8.65 19.39
N LYS A 171 5.09 8.81 18.29
CA LYS A 171 5.21 9.90 17.35
C LYS A 171 4.88 11.25 17.99
N VAL A 172 5.60 12.30 17.59
CA VAL A 172 5.26 13.69 17.91
C VAL A 172 4.44 14.27 16.78
N THR A 173 3.26 14.80 17.10
CA THR A 173 2.35 15.47 16.17
C THR A 173 2.44 16.98 16.37
N LEU A 174 2.61 17.72 15.27
CA LEU A 174 2.87 19.16 15.28
C LEU A 174 1.80 19.93 14.51
N ILE A 175 1.37 21.06 15.06
CA ILE A 175 0.73 22.15 14.30
C ILE A 175 1.76 23.26 14.25
N LYS A 176 2.50 23.32 13.13
CA LYS A 176 3.74 24.08 13.00
C LYS A 176 3.51 25.45 12.36
N ASP A 177 4.30 26.43 12.81
CA ASP A 177 4.41 27.78 12.25
C ASP A 177 3.06 28.51 12.09
N ILE A 178 2.24 28.54 13.13
CA ILE A 178 1.04 29.37 13.13
C ILE A 178 1.49 30.84 13.27
N SER A 179 1.32 31.63 12.21
CA SER A 179 1.60 33.06 12.24
C SER A 179 0.76 33.76 13.29
N ILE A 180 1.39 34.56 14.15
CA ILE A 180 0.72 35.35 15.19
C ILE A 180 -0.10 36.47 14.54
N GLU A 181 0.46 37.18 13.55
CA GLU A 181 -0.22 38.30 12.89
C GLU A 181 -1.34 37.84 11.96
N ASN A 182 -1.04 36.87 11.08
CA ASN A 182 -1.93 36.42 10.01
C ASN A 182 -2.11 34.89 10.06
N PRO A 183 -2.85 34.36 11.06
CA PRO A 183 -3.05 32.91 11.18
C PRO A 183 -3.70 32.34 9.92
N HIS A 184 -3.11 31.27 9.38
CA HIS A 184 -3.66 30.58 8.21
C HIS A 184 -5.04 29.99 8.53
N ARG A 185 -5.98 30.06 7.57
CA ARG A 185 -7.35 29.53 7.73
C ARG A 185 -7.38 28.08 8.22
N ALA A 186 -6.56 27.22 7.62
CA ALA A 186 -6.47 25.81 8.01
C ALA A 186 -6.03 25.61 9.47
N HIS A 187 -5.17 26.47 10.03
CA HIS A 187 -4.80 26.39 11.44
C HIS A 187 -5.99 26.74 12.33
N ILE A 188 -6.78 27.75 11.97
CA ILE A 188 -7.99 28.11 12.70
C ILE A 188 -9.01 26.97 12.66
N GLU A 189 -9.18 26.32 11.51
CA GLU A 189 -10.06 25.14 11.37
C GLU A 189 -9.60 23.97 12.25
N ILE A 190 -8.30 23.62 12.22
CA ILE A 190 -7.75 22.55 13.07
C ILE A 190 -7.94 22.87 14.55
N LEU A 191 -7.67 24.12 14.97
CA LEU A 191 -7.84 24.55 16.36
C LEU A 191 -9.31 24.59 16.78
N PHE A 192 -10.23 24.94 15.87
CA PHE A 192 -11.67 24.84 16.10
C PHE A 192 -12.10 23.39 16.31
N ASP A 193 -11.66 22.48 15.45
CA ASP A 193 -11.94 21.03 15.57
C ASP A 193 -11.35 20.44 16.86
N LEU A 194 -10.33 21.08 17.44
CA LEU A 194 -9.72 20.75 18.73
C LEU A 194 -10.34 21.45 19.93
N SER A 195 -11.31 22.35 19.73
CA SER A 195 -12.02 22.96 20.86
C SER A 195 -12.83 21.90 21.61
N PHE A 196 -12.91 22.03 22.94
CA PHE A 196 -13.50 21.02 23.82
C PHE A 196 -14.94 20.67 23.41
N ASP A 197 -15.77 21.70 23.15
CA ASP A 197 -17.17 21.54 22.77
C ASP A 197 -17.33 20.85 21.42
N GLU A 198 -16.47 21.17 20.45
CA GLU A 198 -16.53 20.59 19.10
C GLU A 198 -16.08 19.12 19.11
N LEU A 199 -15.02 18.80 19.85
CA LEU A 199 -14.60 17.41 20.08
C LEU A 199 -15.69 16.60 20.77
N LEU A 200 -16.36 17.19 21.78
CA LEU A 200 -17.46 16.54 22.48
C LEU A 200 -18.65 16.30 21.54
N ARG A 201 -18.96 17.27 20.68
CA ARG A 201 -20.02 17.17 19.66
C ARG A 201 -19.75 16.04 18.67
N ILE A 202 -18.51 15.90 18.20
CA ILE A 202 -18.12 14.93 17.17
C ILE A 202 -17.92 13.53 17.75
N HIS A 203 -17.13 13.41 18.81
CA HIS A 203 -16.65 12.12 19.32
C HIS A 203 -17.42 11.62 20.55
N LYS A 204 -18.20 12.47 21.22
CA LYS A 204 -19.04 12.14 22.38
C LYS A 204 -18.27 11.39 23.48
N PHE A 205 -17.06 11.87 23.78
CA PHE A 205 -16.20 11.25 24.79
C PHE A 205 -16.81 11.37 26.20
N SER A 206 -16.52 10.37 27.05
CA SER A 206 -17.10 10.26 28.39
C SER A 206 -16.07 10.14 29.50
N ASN A 207 -14.78 10.11 29.16
CA ASN A 207 -13.66 10.02 30.08
C ASN A 207 -12.39 10.56 29.41
N PHE A 208 -11.29 10.61 30.16
CA PHE A 208 -10.03 11.20 29.71
C PHE A 208 -9.37 10.42 28.56
N VAL A 209 -9.51 9.10 28.53
CA VAL A 209 -8.98 8.25 27.45
C VAL A 209 -9.75 8.53 26.15
N ASP A 210 -11.07 8.67 26.23
CA ASP A 210 -11.90 9.01 25.08
C ASP A 210 -11.58 10.43 24.56
N LEU A 211 -11.32 11.41 25.44
CA LEU A 211 -10.87 12.75 25.06
C LEU A 211 -9.51 12.71 24.35
N HIS A 212 -8.55 11.96 24.90
CA HIS A 212 -7.25 11.77 24.26
C HIS A 212 -7.38 11.12 22.87
N ASN A 213 -8.19 10.08 22.75
CA ASN A 213 -8.48 9.43 21.46
C ASN A 213 -9.17 10.38 20.48
N ALA A 214 -10.04 11.27 20.97
CA ALA A 214 -10.69 12.31 20.17
C ALA A 214 -9.65 13.30 19.61
N TRP A 215 -8.70 13.77 20.44
CA TRP A 215 -7.56 14.58 19.96
C TRP A 215 -6.75 13.84 18.90
N GLN A 216 -6.36 12.60 19.16
CA GLN A 216 -5.59 11.80 18.22
C GLN A 216 -6.30 11.66 16.87
N LYS A 217 -7.61 11.42 16.89
CA LYS A 217 -8.41 11.26 15.67
C LYS A 217 -8.58 12.58 14.92
N THR A 218 -8.72 13.71 15.62
CA THR A 218 -8.82 15.04 14.99
C THR A 218 -7.48 15.49 14.39
N LEU A 219 -6.36 15.13 15.01
CA LEU A 219 -5.01 15.41 14.51
C LEU A 219 -4.50 14.37 13.49
N ASP A 220 -5.31 13.37 13.15
CA ASP A 220 -4.91 12.29 12.24
C ASP A 220 -4.79 12.80 10.80
N THR A 221 -3.55 12.83 10.32
CA THR A 221 -3.20 13.18 8.94
C THR A 221 -3.91 12.30 7.91
N LYS A 222 -4.27 11.05 8.25
CA LYS A 222 -5.03 10.15 7.35
C LYS A 222 -6.44 10.69 7.10
N GLU A 223 -7.11 11.25 8.09
CA GLU A 223 -8.46 11.80 7.94
C GLU A 223 -8.44 13.12 7.15
N LEU A 224 -7.46 13.98 7.44
CA LEU A 224 -7.21 15.20 6.66
C LEU A 224 -7.02 14.88 5.16
N ASN A 225 -6.19 13.90 4.86
CA ASN A 225 -5.91 13.44 3.49
C ASN A 225 -7.16 12.89 2.80
N LYS A 226 -8.03 12.14 3.51
CA LYS A 226 -9.30 11.64 2.97
C LYS A 226 -10.24 12.78 2.58
N ARG A 227 -10.33 13.83 3.40
CA ARG A 227 -11.17 15.01 3.14
C ARG A 227 -10.67 15.77 1.90
N PHE A 228 -9.37 16.06 1.85
CA PHE A 228 -8.76 16.75 0.70
C PHE A 228 -8.92 15.95 -0.60
N TYR A 229 -8.70 14.64 -0.56
CA TYR A 229 -8.90 13.77 -1.72
C TYR A 229 -10.33 13.88 -2.28
N ARG A 230 -11.34 13.86 -1.41
CA ARG A 230 -12.74 13.96 -1.85
C ARG A 230 -12.99 15.30 -2.55
N ASP A 231 -12.53 16.40 -1.96
CA ASP A 231 -12.71 17.74 -2.53
C ASP A 231 -12.00 17.84 -3.90
N LEU A 232 -10.78 17.31 -4.01
CA LEU A 232 -10.00 17.32 -5.25
C LEU A 232 -10.58 16.39 -6.33
N SER A 233 -11.11 15.22 -5.94
CA SER A 233 -11.80 14.30 -6.85
C SER A 233 -13.08 14.92 -7.41
N ASN A 234 -13.88 15.55 -6.56
CA ASN A 234 -15.06 16.29 -7.01
C ASN A 234 -14.69 17.45 -7.95
N TRP A 235 -13.61 18.17 -7.66
CA TRP A 235 -13.07 19.19 -8.55
C TRP A 235 -12.63 18.62 -9.91
N TYR A 236 -11.90 17.51 -9.91
CA TYR A 236 -11.39 16.86 -11.11
C TYR A 236 -12.52 16.45 -12.06
N PHE A 237 -13.55 15.78 -11.54
CA PHE A 237 -14.70 15.39 -12.36
C PHE A 237 -15.53 16.57 -12.84
N TRP A 238 -15.61 17.65 -12.05
CA TRP A 238 -16.20 18.90 -12.51
C TRP A 238 -15.40 19.53 -13.64
N ALA A 239 -14.07 19.60 -13.53
CA ALA A 239 -13.17 20.14 -14.55
C ALA A 239 -13.26 19.37 -15.88
N LEU A 240 -13.37 18.04 -15.84
CA LEU A 240 -13.55 17.21 -17.04
C LEU A 240 -14.76 17.61 -17.90
N THR A 241 -15.80 18.20 -17.30
CA THR A 241 -17.00 18.66 -18.04
C THR A 241 -16.83 20.04 -18.68
N LYS A 242 -15.70 20.73 -18.44
CA LYS A 242 -15.53 22.16 -18.71
C LYS A 242 -14.30 22.51 -19.55
N VAL A 243 -13.26 21.68 -19.53
CA VAL A 243 -11.99 21.99 -20.20
C VAL A 243 -11.89 21.37 -21.58
N SER A 244 -11.06 21.97 -22.43
CA SER A 244 -10.66 21.41 -23.71
C SER A 244 -9.20 21.78 -24.01
N PHE A 245 -8.36 20.77 -24.23
CA PHE A 245 -6.97 20.90 -24.67
C PHE A 245 -6.86 20.51 -26.15
N PRO A 246 -6.07 21.21 -26.97
CA PRO A 246 -5.96 20.90 -28.39
C PRO A 246 -5.10 19.63 -28.66
N ASN A 247 -5.65 18.62 -29.34
CA ASN A 247 -4.92 17.38 -29.68
C ASN A 247 -4.45 17.37 -31.15
N ASP A 248 -5.32 16.87 -32.05
CA ASP A 248 -5.18 16.86 -33.51
C ASP A 248 -6.52 17.27 -34.14
N VAL A 249 -6.52 18.12 -35.17
CA VAL A 249 -7.75 18.79 -35.69
C VAL A 249 -8.62 17.89 -36.58
N ASN A 250 -8.13 16.69 -36.89
CA ASN A 250 -8.70 15.80 -37.90
C ASN A 250 -9.21 14.46 -37.32
N ASP A 251 -9.18 14.26 -36.00
CA ASP A 251 -9.75 13.06 -35.35
C ASP A 251 -10.53 13.44 -34.09
N ASP A 252 -11.86 13.38 -34.17
CA ASP A 252 -12.80 13.73 -33.09
C ASP A 252 -12.94 12.64 -32.01
N ARG A 253 -12.22 11.52 -32.12
CA ARG A 253 -12.49 10.30 -31.33
C ARG A 253 -11.79 10.20 -29.96
N ASP A 254 -11.01 11.20 -29.53
CA ASP A 254 -10.16 11.07 -28.33
C ASP A 254 -10.14 12.27 -27.35
N ASP A 255 -11.16 13.13 -27.36
CA ASP A 255 -11.19 14.31 -26.48
C ASP A 255 -11.28 13.97 -24.99
N THR A 256 -11.88 12.85 -24.60
CA THR A 256 -12.10 12.55 -23.16
C THR A 256 -10.86 12.01 -22.46
N VAL A 257 -10.06 11.16 -23.11
CA VAL A 257 -8.81 10.61 -22.56
C VAL A 257 -7.72 11.66 -22.59
N PHE A 258 -7.62 12.39 -23.70
CA PHE A 258 -6.65 13.46 -23.82
C PHE A 258 -6.86 14.58 -22.79
N ASN A 259 -8.11 15.00 -22.59
CA ASN A 259 -8.41 16.03 -21.59
C ASN A 259 -8.17 15.52 -20.16
N SER A 260 -8.44 14.24 -19.87
CA SER A 260 -8.20 13.69 -18.54
C SER A 260 -6.71 13.68 -18.17
N GLU A 261 -5.84 13.23 -19.08
CA GLU A 261 -4.39 13.27 -18.90
C GLU A 261 -3.86 14.70 -18.72
N ASN A 262 -4.37 15.65 -19.51
CA ASN A 262 -3.99 17.05 -19.40
C ASN A 262 -4.43 17.72 -18.09
N ILE A 263 -5.64 17.41 -17.60
CA ILE A 263 -6.11 17.91 -16.29
C ILE A 263 -5.25 17.33 -15.17
N ILE A 264 -4.93 16.03 -15.23
CA ILE A 264 -4.04 15.41 -14.25
C ILE A 264 -2.68 16.12 -14.26
N ARG A 265 -2.09 16.36 -15.43
CA ARG A 265 -0.83 17.10 -15.55
C ARG A 265 -0.93 18.54 -15.02
N LEU A 266 -2.04 19.23 -15.29
CA LEU A 266 -2.33 20.55 -14.72
C LEU A 266 -2.38 20.51 -13.19
N LEU A 267 -3.10 19.55 -12.61
CA LEU A 267 -3.18 19.33 -11.18
C LEU A 267 -1.80 19.06 -10.58
N THR A 268 -1.00 18.18 -11.20
CA THR A 268 0.36 17.84 -10.77
C THR A 268 1.25 19.09 -10.72
N ARG A 269 1.23 19.92 -11.77
CA ARG A 269 1.97 21.21 -11.82
C ARG A 269 1.50 22.18 -10.75
N LEU A 270 0.18 22.32 -10.55
CA LEU A 270 -0.38 23.26 -9.59
C LEU A 270 -0.13 22.86 -8.14
N ILE A 271 -0.27 21.57 -7.81
CA ILE A 271 0.04 21.08 -6.47
C ILE A 271 1.53 21.28 -6.16
N PHE A 272 2.41 21.00 -7.12
CA PHE A 272 3.84 21.28 -6.96
C PHE A 272 4.11 22.76 -6.69
N ILE A 273 3.52 23.65 -7.50
CA ILE A 273 3.65 25.09 -7.31
C ILE A 273 3.12 25.51 -5.95
N TRP A 274 2.06 24.88 -5.47
CA TRP A 274 1.52 25.14 -4.15
C TRP A 274 2.49 24.70 -3.03
N PHE A 275 3.15 23.55 -3.16
CA PHE A 275 4.24 23.17 -2.24
C PHE A 275 5.42 24.16 -2.30
N ILE A 276 5.84 24.59 -3.49
CA ILE A 276 6.96 25.54 -3.65
C ILE A 276 6.59 26.95 -3.17
N LYS A 277 5.30 27.33 -3.24
CA LYS A 277 4.77 28.59 -2.69
C LYS A 277 5.12 28.72 -1.21
N GLU A 278 5.10 27.62 -0.45
CA GLU A 278 5.45 27.62 0.99
C GLU A 278 6.91 28.04 1.26
N LYS A 279 7.81 27.98 0.25
CA LYS A 279 9.18 28.53 0.35
C LYS A 279 9.29 30.01 -0.02
N ASN A 280 8.16 30.70 -0.21
CA ASN A 280 8.08 32.10 -0.66
C ASN A 280 8.76 32.37 -2.01
N LEU A 281 8.87 31.35 -2.86
CA LEU A 281 9.46 31.42 -4.20
C LEU A 281 8.44 31.77 -5.28
N ILE A 282 7.14 31.61 -5.00
CA ILE A 282 6.04 31.94 -5.92
C ILE A 282 5.24 33.11 -5.35
N PRO A 283 4.96 34.17 -6.13
CA PRO A 283 4.21 35.33 -5.64
C PRO A 283 2.76 34.96 -5.29
N GLU A 284 2.30 35.26 -4.07
CA GLU A 284 0.94 34.91 -3.63
C GLU A 284 -0.17 35.60 -4.43
N LYS A 285 0.10 36.83 -4.87
CA LYS A 285 -0.83 37.69 -5.62
C LYS A 285 -1.40 37.04 -6.88
N ILE A 286 -0.70 36.05 -7.45
CA ILE A 286 -1.17 35.37 -8.66
C ILE A 286 -2.29 34.35 -8.36
N PHE A 287 -2.55 34.04 -7.09
CA PHE A 287 -3.62 33.13 -6.65
C PHE A 287 -4.78 33.87 -5.98
N GLU A 288 -4.71 35.20 -5.89
CA GLU A 288 -5.72 36.03 -5.25
C GLU A 288 -6.66 36.65 -6.27
N LYS A 289 -7.95 36.35 -6.17
CA LYS A 289 -8.99 36.85 -7.09
C LYS A 289 -8.98 38.37 -7.25
N ASN A 290 -8.77 39.11 -6.15
CA ASN A 290 -8.76 40.57 -6.14
C ASN A 290 -7.51 41.19 -6.75
N GLU A 291 -6.37 40.50 -6.74
CA GLU A 291 -5.14 40.97 -7.38
C GLU A 291 -5.15 40.61 -8.87
N ILE A 292 -5.61 39.41 -9.23
CA ILE A 292 -5.73 38.98 -10.64
C ILE A 292 -6.65 39.90 -11.45
N SER A 293 -7.75 40.37 -10.88
CA SER A 293 -8.66 41.32 -11.55
C SER A 293 -7.99 42.65 -11.90
N LYS A 294 -6.91 43.03 -11.20
CA LYS A 294 -6.09 44.21 -11.50
C LYS A 294 -5.00 43.93 -12.53
N LEU A 295 -4.60 42.66 -12.70
CA LEU A 295 -3.49 42.25 -13.54
C LEU A 295 -3.90 41.87 -14.97
N ILE A 296 -5.13 41.40 -15.18
CA ILE A 296 -5.58 40.78 -16.43
C ILE A 296 -6.89 41.40 -16.92
N HIS A 297 -6.96 41.71 -18.21
CA HIS A 297 -8.19 42.11 -18.88
C HIS A 297 -9.15 40.93 -19.08
N GLY A 298 -10.45 41.15 -18.87
CA GLY A 298 -11.47 40.13 -19.11
C GLY A 298 -11.60 39.05 -18.04
N PHE A 299 -10.87 39.15 -16.93
CA PHE A 299 -11.08 38.31 -15.74
C PHE A 299 -12.40 38.63 -15.04
N ASN A 300 -13.02 37.65 -14.38
CA ASN A 300 -14.28 37.79 -13.64
C ASN A 300 -15.51 38.15 -14.51
N ILE A 301 -15.40 38.00 -15.84
CA ILE A 301 -16.52 37.99 -16.78
C ILE A 301 -17.11 36.56 -16.81
N LYS A 302 -18.43 36.44 -17.01
CA LYS A 302 -19.08 35.13 -17.18
C LYS A 302 -18.39 34.33 -18.29
N ASN A 303 -18.02 33.08 -18.00
CA ASN A 303 -17.29 32.17 -18.90
C ASN A 303 -15.87 32.64 -19.28
N SER A 304 -15.21 33.46 -18.46
CA SER A 304 -13.81 33.82 -18.70
C SER A 304 -12.86 32.62 -18.61
N MET A 305 -11.79 32.63 -19.41
CA MET A 305 -10.79 31.56 -19.55
C MET A 305 -9.37 32.13 -19.62
N VAL A 306 -9.18 33.37 -19.15
CA VAL A 306 -7.95 34.13 -19.40
C VAL A 306 -6.87 33.80 -18.37
N TYR A 307 -7.25 33.40 -17.15
CA TYR A 307 -6.31 33.19 -16.05
C TYR A 307 -5.29 32.07 -16.36
N TYR A 308 -5.78 30.90 -16.79
CA TYR A 308 -4.89 29.76 -17.10
C TYR A 308 -3.89 30.12 -18.20
N ARG A 309 -4.38 30.77 -19.27
CA ARG A 309 -3.58 31.15 -20.43
C ARG A 309 -2.55 32.24 -20.08
N ALA A 310 -2.99 33.33 -19.45
CA ALA A 310 -2.13 34.48 -19.20
C ALA A 310 -1.16 34.26 -18.03
N ILE A 311 -1.59 33.62 -16.93
CA ILE A 311 -0.77 33.45 -15.73
C ILE A 311 -0.11 32.08 -15.70
N LEU A 312 -0.89 31.00 -15.68
CA LEU A 312 -0.37 29.67 -15.37
C LEU A 312 0.52 29.11 -16.48
N GLN A 313 0.14 29.23 -17.76
CA GLN A 313 1.00 28.78 -18.86
C GLN A 313 2.34 29.54 -18.90
N ASN A 314 2.32 30.87 -18.67
CA ASN A 314 3.55 31.67 -18.63
C ASN A 314 4.40 31.34 -17.38
N LEU A 315 3.79 31.04 -16.23
CA LEU A 315 4.50 30.56 -15.04
C LEU A 315 5.18 29.21 -15.31
N PHE A 316 4.48 28.27 -15.94
CA PHE A 316 5.03 26.94 -16.23
C PHE A 316 6.17 27.04 -17.25
N PHE A 317 5.87 27.53 -18.45
CA PHE A 317 6.76 27.34 -19.60
C PHE A 317 7.76 28.47 -19.79
N ALA A 318 7.40 29.71 -19.46
CA ALA A 318 8.24 30.89 -19.70
C ALA A 318 8.97 31.39 -18.45
N THR A 319 8.66 30.84 -17.27
CA THR A 319 9.25 31.25 -15.99
C THR A 319 10.02 30.12 -15.33
N LEU A 320 9.34 29.04 -14.93
CA LEU A 320 9.96 27.92 -14.20
C LEU A 320 10.92 27.11 -15.10
N ASN A 321 10.68 27.12 -16.42
CA ASN A 321 11.50 26.48 -17.44
C ASN A 321 12.41 27.47 -18.22
N GLN A 322 12.64 28.68 -17.69
CA GLN A 322 13.54 29.65 -18.33
C GLN A 322 14.38 30.41 -17.30
N LYS A 323 15.69 30.50 -17.57
CA LYS A 323 16.63 31.30 -16.77
C LYS A 323 16.18 32.75 -16.64
N ILE A 324 16.40 33.36 -15.49
CA ILE A 324 15.87 34.68 -15.12
C ILE A 324 16.30 35.74 -16.13
N GLU A 325 17.58 35.76 -16.50
CA GLU A 325 18.20 36.68 -17.43
C GLU A 325 17.77 36.50 -18.89
N GLU A 326 17.22 35.34 -19.24
CA GLU A 326 16.75 35.03 -20.60
C GLU A 326 15.23 35.25 -20.78
N ARG A 327 14.51 35.66 -19.73
CA ARG A 327 13.06 35.86 -19.75
C ARG A 327 12.68 37.06 -20.61
N LYS A 328 11.89 36.79 -21.66
CA LYS A 328 11.36 37.83 -22.56
C LYS A 328 10.04 37.40 -23.20
N PHE A 329 9.29 38.38 -23.71
CA PHE A 329 8.10 38.12 -24.51
C PHE A 329 8.44 37.69 -25.93
N ALA A 330 7.60 36.81 -26.49
CA ALA A 330 7.55 36.59 -27.92
C ALA A 330 7.19 37.91 -28.64
N THR A 331 7.82 38.16 -29.78
CA THR A 331 7.53 39.35 -30.61
C THR A 331 6.34 39.06 -31.52
N ASP A 332 5.34 39.95 -31.55
CA ASP A 332 4.16 39.86 -32.42
C ASP A 332 4.29 40.70 -33.71
N GLY A 333 5.53 40.97 -34.15
CA GLY A 333 5.84 41.90 -35.25
C GLY A 333 5.64 41.34 -36.68
N THR A 334 6.49 41.73 -37.64
CA THR A 334 6.37 41.28 -39.05
C THR A 334 6.50 39.76 -39.19
N PHE A 335 6.09 39.19 -40.33
CA PHE A 335 6.20 37.74 -40.59
C PHE A 335 7.63 37.20 -40.34
N GLU A 336 8.66 37.94 -40.74
CA GLU A 336 10.05 37.57 -40.48
C GLU A 336 10.43 37.60 -38.98
N GLN A 337 9.93 38.58 -38.23
CA GLN A 337 10.13 38.66 -36.78
C GLN A 337 9.38 37.55 -36.04
N ASN A 338 8.17 37.22 -36.50
CA ASN A 338 7.37 36.11 -35.98
C ASN A 338 8.00 34.75 -36.28
N LYS A 339 8.60 34.57 -37.45
CA LYS A 339 9.29 33.33 -37.85
C LYS A 339 10.47 33.03 -36.93
N LYS A 340 11.22 34.05 -36.48
CA LYS A 340 12.36 33.88 -35.55
C LYS A 340 11.96 33.37 -34.16
N ASN A 341 10.72 33.62 -33.74
CA ASN A 341 10.17 33.18 -32.46
C ASN A 341 9.16 32.03 -32.60
N TYR A 342 8.93 31.55 -33.82
CA TYR A 342 8.02 30.44 -34.10
C TYR A 342 8.60 29.14 -33.52
N GLY A 343 7.77 28.36 -32.83
CA GLY A 343 8.21 27.12 -32.16
C GLY A 343 8.93 27.30 -30.81
N ILE A 344 9.37 28.51 -30.42
CA ILE A 344 10.07 28.73 -29.16
C ILE A 344 9.08 28.67 -27.98
N LYS A 345 9.16 27.60 -27.17
CA LYS A 345 8.16 27.29 -26.12
C LYS A 345 8.42 27.90 -24.73
N ASN A 346 9.50 28.65 -24.54
CA ASN A 346 9.91 29.24 -23.25
C ASN A 346 9.85 30.78 -23.21
N LEU A 347 9.16 31.40 -24.17
CA LEU A 347 8.92 32.85 -24.19
C LEU A 347 7.56 33.21 -23.60
N TYR A 348 7.47 34.37 -22.94
CA TYR A 348 6.19 34.90 -22.46
C TYR A 348 5.26 35.21 -23.65
N ARG A 349 3.97 34.92 -23.47
CA ARG A 349 2.92 35.12 -24.48
C ARG A 349 1.74 35.92 -23.90
N TYR A 350 0.82 36.29 -24.79
CA TYR A 350 -0.48 36.88 -24.44
C TYR A 350 -0.39 38.27 -23.80
N SER A 351 0.52 39.12 -24.28
CA SER A 351 0.67 40.46 -23.70
C SER A 351 -0.60 41.32 -23.78
N SER A 352 -1.51 41.05 -24.72
CA SER A 352 -2.81 41.71 -24.82
C SER A 352 -3.78 41.36 -23.70
N ASP A 353 -3.57 40.23 -23.01
CA ASP A 353 -4.42 39.79 -21.91
C ASP A 353 -4.05 40.52 -20.60
N PHE A 354 -2.86 41.11 -20.50
CA PHE A 354 -2.40 41.81 -19.30
C PHE A 354 -2.82 43.29 -19.30
N ALA A 355 -3.30 43.76 -18.15
CA ALA A 355 -3.60 45.18 -17.89
C ALA A 355 -2.36 46.01 -17.52
N ILE A 356 -1.19 45.37 -17.46
CA ILE A 356 0.10 45.95 -17.11
C ILE A 356 1.10 45.79 -18.25
N SER A 357 2.14 46.63 -18.29
CA SER A 357 3.18 46.54 -19.33
C SER A 357 3.95 45.22 -19.26
N LYS A 358 4.53 44.80 -20.40
CA LYS A 358 5.36 43.59 -20.51
C LYS A 358 6.45 43.51 -19.43
N ASP A 359 7.13 44.63 -19.15
CA ASP A 359 8.17 44.70 -18.13
C ASP A 359 7.62 44.47 -16.72
N LYS A 360 6.42 44.98 -16.42
CA LYS A 360 5.75 44.71 -15.13
C LYS A 360 5.33 43.25 -15.01
N VAL A 361 4.97 42.58 -16.11
CA VAL A 361 4.67 41.13 -16.10
C VAL A 361 5.93 40.33 -15.80
N ILE A 362 7.05 40.62 -16.48
CA ILE A 362 8.33 39.93 -16.17
C ILE A 362 8.71 40.19 -14.70
N LYS A 363 8.54 41.43 -14.24
CA LYS A 363 8.80 41.82 -12.84
C LYS A 363 7.91 41.09 -11.83
N LEU A 364 6.67 40.75 -12.19
CA LEU A 364 5.78 39.96 -11.34
C LEU A 364 6.38 38.60 -10.99
N PHE A 365 7.10 37.98 -11.94
CA PHE A 365 7.73 36.67 -11.80
C PHE A 365 9.23 36.72 -11.52
N GLU A 366 9.81 37.90 -11.30
CA GLU A 366 11.26 38.09 -11.10
C GLU A 366 11.80 37.21 -9.97
N LYS A 367 11.04 37.06 -8.88
CA LYS A 367 11.41 36.27 -7.70
C LYS A 367 11.23 34.75 -7.86
N VAL A 368 10.70 34.29 -8.98
CA VAL A 368 10.51 32.87 -9.26
C VAL A 368 11.80 32.28 -9.81
N PRO A 369 12.39 31.24 -9.19
CA PRO A 369 13.61 30.61 -9.69
C PRO A 369 13.34 29.78 -10.93
N PHE A 370 14.39 29.53 -11.70
CA PHE A 370 14.45 28.49 -12.71
C PHE A 370 14.61 27.12 -12.03
N LEU A 371 13.70 26.18 -12.32
CA LEU A 371 13.70 24.85 -11.72
C LEU A 371 14.05 23.73 -12.70
N ASN A 372 14.34 24.07 -13.96
CA ASN A 372 14.52 23.13 -15.07
C ASN A 372 13.21 22.59 -15.70
N GLY A 373 13.36 22.07 -16.92
CA GLY A 373 12.28 21.65 -17.81
C GLY A 373 11.34 20.57 -17.30
N GLY A 374 11.83 19.39 -16.92
CA GLY A 374 11.02 18.18 -16.63
C GLY A 374 9.50 18.35 -16.57
N LEU A 375 8.95 18.62 -15.38
CA LEU A 375 7.50 18.79 -15.13
C LEU A 375 6.88 19.99 -15.89
N PHE A 376 7.66 21.03 -16.13
CA PHE A 376 7.28 22.30 -16.74
C PHE A 376 7.71 22.41 -18.21
N ASP A 377 8.05 21.30 -18.85
CA ASP A 377 8.32 21.26 -20.27
C ASP A 377 7.00 21.38 -21.02
N CYS A 378 7.00 22.25 -22.03
CA CYS A 378 5.87 22.36 -22.93
C CYS A 378 5.92 21.19 -23.91
N LEU A 379 4.87 20.36 -23.89
CA LEU A 379 4.78 19.14 -24.67
C LEU A 379 4.23 19.37 -26.09
N ASP A 380 3.99 20.64 -26.47
CA ASP A 380 3.72 21.00 -27.85
C ASP A 380 4.95 20.66 -28.72
N SER A 381 4.79 19.74 -29.68
CA SER A 381 5.88 19.20 -30.49
C SER A 381 5.57 19.30 -31.99
N GLU A 382 6.61 19.32 -32.82
CA GLU A 382 6.51 19.29 -34.28
C GLU A 382 7.01 17.92 -34.76
N ASP A 383 6.21 17.25 -35.60
CA ASP A 383 6.62 15.98 -36.20
C ASP A 383 7.62 16.18 -37.35
N LYS A 384 8.15 15.08 -37.88
CA LYS A 384 9.13 15.12 -38.99
C LYS A 384 8.55 15.68 -40.31
N ALA A 385 7.22 15.77 -40.42
CA ALA A 385 6.52 16.33 -41.58
C ALA A 385 6.17 17.82 -41.40
N GLY A 386 6.57 18.43 -40.26
CA GLY A 386 6.29 19.82 -39.94
C GLY A 386 4.88 20.07 -39.35
N LYS A 387 4.15 19.00 -38.99
CA LYS A 387 2.84 19.10 -38.34
C LYS A 387 3.06 19.31 -36.84
N VAL A 388 2.44 20.35 -36.29
CA VAL A 388 2.55 20.69 -34.86
C VAL A 388 1.39 20.08 -34.07
N MET A 389 1.73 19.28 -33.07
CA MET A 389 0.84 18.76 -32.03
C MET A 389 0.83 19.72 -30.84
N TYR A 390 -0.33 20.07 -30.30
CA TYR A 390 -0.49 21.15 -29.32
C TYR A 390 -0.93 20.66 -27.94
N LEU A 391 -0.20 19.72 -27.35
CA LEU A 391 -0.59 19.07 -26.09
C LEU A 391 -0.96 20.02 -24.94
N ASP A 392 -0.15 21.06 -24.72
CA ASP A 392 -0.40 22.05 -23.66
C ASP A 392 -1.15 23.29 -24.19
N GLY A 393 -1.29 23.41 -25.52
CA GLY A 393 -1.94 24.54 -26.17
C GLY A 393 -1.26 25.87 -25.87
N PHE A 394 0.07 25.92 -25.73
CA PHE A 394 0.83 27.15 -25.47
C PHE A 394 1.13 27.91 -26.77
N SER A 395 0.05 28.33 -27.42
CA SER A 395 0.06 28.85 -28.80
C SER A 395 -0.54 30.25 -28.91
N ARG A 396 0.04 31.08 -29.77
CA ARG A 396 -0.53 32.39 -30.15
C ARG A 396 -1.71 32.24 -31.12
N ASN A 397 -1.93 31.06 -31.69
CA ASN A 397 -3.11 30.77 -32.51
C ASN A 397 -4.30 30.44 -31.61
N SER A 398 -5.34 31.27 -31.63
CA SER A 398 -6.54 31.13 -30.78
C SER A 398 -7.26 29.79 -30.95
N LYS A 399 -7.21 29.17 -32.14
CA LYS A 399 -7.81 27.85 -32.40
C LYS A 399 -6.99 26.69 -31.82
N LYS A 400 -5.78 26.96 -31.30
CA LYS A 400 -4.82 25.98 -30.78
C LYS A 400 -4.44 26.27 -29.32
N GLN A 401 -5.28 27.04 -28.63
CA GLN A 401 -5.12 27.33 -27.20
C GLN A 401 -5.96 26.37 -26.37
N ALA A 402 -5.43 26.02 -25.20
CA ALA A 402 -6.21 25.34 -24.18
C ALA A 402 -7.34 26.24 -23.65
N GLN A 403 -8.52 25.66 -23.48
CA GLN A 403 -9.72 26.31 -22.95
C GLN A 403 -9.96 25.80 -21.54
N VAL A 404 -9.56 26.60 -20.54
CA VAL A 404 -9.71 26.26 -19.12
C VAL A 404 -10.42 27.41 -18.40
N PRO A 405 -11.67 27.23 -17.97
CA PRO A 405 -12.44 28.30 -17.33
C PRO A 405 -11.86 28.78 -16.00
N ASP A 406 -11.91 30.10 -15.77
CA ASP A 406 -11.42 30.75 -14.55
C ASP A 406 -12.21 30.29 -13.31
N GLU A 407 -13.48 29.88 -13.48
CA GLU A 407 -14.32 29.38 -12.38
C GLU A 407 -13.76 28.13 -11.72
N LEU A 408 -12.99 27.32 -12.45
CA LEU A 408 -12.35 26.14 -11.89
C LEU A 408 -11.30 26.52 -10.82
N PHE A 409 -10.79 27.75 -10.81
CA PHE A 409 -9.78 28.17 -9.84
C PHE A 409 -10.36 28.98 -8.68
N PHE A 410 -11.34 29.85 -8.95
CA PHE A 410 -11.80 30.90 -8.03
C PHE A 410 -13.29 30.85 -7.66
N SER A 411 -14.02 29.81 -8.05
CA SER A 411 -15.45 29.70 -7.70
C SER A 411 -15.64 29.47 -6.21
N GLU A 412 -16.65 30.12 -5.64
CA GLU A 412 -17.20 29.73 -4.34
C GLU A 412 -17.85 28.33 -4.41
N GLU A 413 -18.23 27.79 -3.25
CA GLU A 413 -18.88 26.49 -3.14
C GLU A 413 -20.19 26.45 -3.93
N LYS A 414 -20.32 25.43 -4.78
CA LYS A 414 -21.49 25.15 -5.61
C LYS A 414 -21.86 23.68 -5.49
N ILE A 415 -23.11 23.35 -5.81
CA ILE A 415 -23.60 21.98 -5.88
C ILE A 415 -23.64 21.56 -7.36
N ILE A 416 -23.00 20.43 -7.67
CA ILE A 416 -22.97 19.85 -9.01
C ILE A 416 -23.41 18.39 -8.96
N ASP A 417 -24.14 17.97 -9.99
CA ASP A 417 -24.49 16.56 -10.20
C ASP A 417 -23.30 15.82 -10.81
N LEU A 418 -22.67 14.96 -10.01
CA LEU A 418 -21.58 14.08 -10.44
C LEU A 418 -22.03 12.60 -10.49
N SER A 419 -23.34 12.33 -10.39
CA SER A 419 -23.86 10.96 -10.29
C SER A 419 -23.60 10.11 -11.52
N SER A 420 -23.62 10.71 -12.71
CA SER A 420 -23.28 10.02 -13.97
C SER A 420 -21.80 9.66 -14.08
N VAL A 421 -20.92 10.44 -13.45
CA VAL A 421 -19.46 10.27 -13.53
C VAL A 421 -18.96 9.27 -12.49
N TYR A 422 -19.56 9.27 -11.29
CA TYR A 422 -19.26 8.31 -10.24
C TYR A 422 -20.02 6.98 -10.36
N ASP A 423 -20.99 6.88 -11.27
CA ASP A 423 -21.96 5.78 -11.35
C ASP A 423 -22.65 5.52 -9.99
N ASP A 424 -22.99 6.60 -9.28
CA ASP A 424 -23.62 6.55 -7.95
C ASP A 424 -24.69 7.64 -7.83
N LYS A 425 -25.96 7.22 -7.74
CA LYS A 425 -27.13 8.11 -7.60
C LYS A 425 -27.07 8.98 -6.34
N LYS A 426 -26.27 8.62 -5.33
CA LYS A 426 -26.08 9.44 -4.11
C LYS A 426 -25.20 10.68 -4.36
N LYS A 427 -24.49 10.74 -5.50
CA LYS A 427 -23.56 11.81 -5.88
C LYS A 427 -24.18 12.97 -6.68
N LYS A 428 -25.51 13.13 -6.58
CA LYS A 428 -26.26 14.19 -7.30
C LYS A 428 -26.06 15.60 -6.77
N ASN A 429 -25.68 15.72 -5.50
CA ASN A 429 -25.56 17.01 -4.82
C ASN A 429 -24.16 17.17 -4.21
N GLU A 430 -23.13 16.83 -4.99
CA GLU A 430 -21.75 16.95 -4.53
C GLU A 430 -21.32 18.42 -4.51
N LYS A 431 -20.65 18.80 -3.43
CA LYS A 431 -20.12 20.15 -3.25
C LYS A 431 -18.79 20.27 -3.99
N VAL A 432 -18.67 21.28 -4.84
CA VAL A 432 -17.44 21.63 -5.56
C VAL A 432 -17.10 23.10 -5.30
N LYS A 433 -15.82 23.45 -5.33
CA LYS A 433 -15.31 24.82 -5.16
C LYS A 433 -14.14 25.04 -6.11
N GLY A 434 -13.72 26.27 -6.33
CA GLY A 434 -12.50 26.58 -7.07
C GLY A 434 -11.27 25.93 -6.44
N LEU A 435 -10.29 25.54 -7.25
CA LEU A 435 -9.11 24.79 -6.81
C LEU A 435 -8.31 25.54 -5.73
N PHE A 436 -8.16 26.86 -5.84
CA PHE A 436 -7.44 27.63 -4.83
C PHE A 436 -8.25 27.83 -3.55
N GLU A 437 -9.58 27.83 -3.63
CA GLU A 437 -10.43 27.75 -2.44
C GLU A 437 -10.26 26.41 -1.72
N ILE A 438 -10.11 25.31 -2.47
CA ILE A 438 -9.76 24.01 -1.89
C ILE A 438 -8.39 24.11 -1.23
N PHE A 439 -7.34 24.52 -1.95
CA PHE A 439 -5.98 24.56 -1.42
C PHE A 439 -5.84 25.46 -0.17
N ASN A 440 -6.49 26.62 -0.14
CA ASN A 440 -6.50 27.52 1.03
C ASN A 440 -7.18 26.93 2.28
N ASN A 441 -8.04 25.91 2.13
CA ASN A 441 -8.66 25.22 3.27
C ASN A 441 -7.72 24.23 3.97
N TYR A 442 -6.54 23.95 3.39
CA TYR A 442 -5.59 23.00 3.92
C TYR A 442 -4.22 23.64 4.05
N LYS A 443 -3.49 23.30 5.13
CA LYS A 443 -2.08 23.67 5.24
C LYS A 443 -1.26 22.65 4.46
N PHE A 444 -0.32 23.11 3.65
CA PHE A 444 0.64 22.25 2.96
C PHE A 444 1.98 22.30 3.70
N THR A 445 2.67 21.16 3.76
CA THR A 445 4.03 21.04 4.27
C THR A 445 4.91 20.42 3.20
N ILE A 446 6.12 20.94 3.05
CA ILE A 446 7.08 20.43 2.06
C ILE A 446 7.83 19.18 2.55
N THR A 447 7.73 18.85 3.84
CA THR A 447 8.40 17.70 4.46
C THR A 447 7.46 16.51 4.63
N GLU A 448 7.78 15.35 4.03
CA GLU A 448 7.02 14.11 4.26
C GLU A 448 7.10 13.68 5.73
N ASN A 449 5.99 13.21 6.29
CA ASN A 449 5.95 12.73 7.66
C ASN A 449 6.85 11.48 7.83
N THR A 450 7.44 11.29 9.02
CA THR A 450 8.30 10.12 9.32
C THR A 450 7.64 9.21 10.36
N PRO A 451 8.25 8.08 10.77
CA PRO A 451 7.72 7.26 11.87
C PRO A 451 7.75 7.94 13.24
N ILE A 452 8.63 8.93 13.43
CA ILE A 452 8.84 9.59 14.73
C ILE A 452 8.18 10.97 14.83
N GLU A 453 7.81 11.58 13.72
CA GLU A 453 7.18 12.89 13.69
C GLU A 453 6.18 13.05 12.55
N GLU A 454 5.14 13.82 12.79
CA GLU A 454 4.23 14.33 11.77
C GLU A 454 3.82 15.77 12.01
N GLU A 455 3.42 16.40 10.92
CA GLU A 455 2.76 17.69 10.91
C GLU A 455 1.31 17.48 10.45
N VAL A 456 0.36 18.17 11.08
CA VAL A 456 -1.06 18.18 10.67
C VAL A 456 -1.23 19.10 9.45
N ALA A 457 -0.66 18.66 8.34
CA ALA A 457 -0.64 19.33 7.05
C ALA A 457 -0.62 18.30 5.92
N LEU A 458 -0.97 18.73 4.72
CA LEU A 458 -0.86 17.97 3.49
C LEU A 458 0.62 17.86 3.10
N ASP A 459 1.16 16.66 3.13
CA ASP A 459 2.55 16.37 2.78
C ASP A 459 2.69 15.84 1.33
N PRO A 460 3.90 15.70 0.77
CA PRO A 460 4.06 15.19 -0.59
C PRO A 460 3.64 13.72 -0.79
N GLU A 461 3.54 12.91 0.28
CA GLU A 461 3.10 11.50 0.17
C GLU A 461 1.65 11.40 -0.31
N LEU A 462 0.80 12.35 0.11
CA LEU A 462 -0.60 12.48 -0.31
C LEU A 462 -0.77 12.46 -1.83
N LEU A 463 0.21 12.98 -2.60
CA LEU A 463 0.15 13.01 -4.06
C LEU A 463 -0.05 11.62 -4.63
N GLY A 464 0.72 10.65 -4.14
CA GLY A 464 0.61 9.26 -4.59
C GLY A 464 -0.78 8.70 -4.35
N ARG A 465 -1.30 8.88 -3.14
CA ARG A 465 -2.63 8.39 -2.75
C ARG A 465 -3.75 9.04 -3.57
N VAL A 466 -3.67 10.35 -3.78
CA VAL A 466 -4.69 11.08 -4.57
C VAL A 466 -4.71 10.57 -5.99
N PHE A 467 -3.56 10.56 -6.66
CA PHE A 467 -3.51 10.25 -8.08
C PHE A 467 -3.80 8.78 -8.36
N GLU A 468 -3.30 7.84 -7.56
CA GLU A 468 -3.66 6.43 -7.68
C GLU A 468 -5.17 6.23 -7.52
N ASN A 469 -5.82 6.98 -6.62
CA ASN A 469 -7.26 6.91 -6.42
C ASN A 469 -8.08 7.59 -7.53
N LEU A 470 -7.58 8.67 -8.14
CA LEU A 470 -8.20 9.32 -9.30
C LEU A 470 -8.09 8.42 -10.54
N LEU A 471 -6.90 7.84 -10.78
CA LEU A 471 -6.66 6.88 -11.87
C LEU A 471 -7.49 5.61 -11.69
N ALA A 472 -7.64 5.15 -10.44
CA ALA A 472 -8.50 4.04 -10.06
C ALA A 472 -9.98 4.20 -10.46
N ASN A 473 -10.46 5.42 -10.69
CA ASN A 473 -11.83 5.70 -11.11
C ASN A 473 -11.95 5.90 -12.64
N PHE A 474 -10.84 5.92 -13.38
CA PHE A 474 -10.81 6.23 -14.80
C PHE A 474 -10.03 5.17 -15.59
N ASN A 475 -10.74 4.19 -16.18
CA ASN A 475 -10.18 3.35 -17.24
C ASN A 475 -10.76 3.81 -18.59
N PRO A 476 -9.95 4.38 -19.50
CA PRO A 476 -10.41 4.88 -20.79
C PRO A 476 -10.96 3.77 -21.71
N GLU A 477 -10.53 2.52 -21.55
CA GLU A 477 -10.95 1.41 -22.41
C GLU A 477 -12.23 0.71 -21.93
N THR A 478 -12.51 0.69 -20.62
CA THR A 478 -13.53 -0.22 -20.05
C THR A 478 -14.68 0.46 -19.32
N LYS A 479 -14.66 1.78 -19.11
CA LYS A 479 -15.70 2.55 -18.37
C LYS A 479 -16.11 1.92 -17.03
N THR A 480 -15.23 1.16 -16.38
CA THR A 480 -15.45 0.55 -15.06
C THR A 480 -14.33 0.95 -14.11
N THR A 481 -14.58 0.85 -12.79
CA THR A 481 -13.61 1.24 -11.75
C THR A 481 -12.32 0.41 -11.88
N ALA A 482 -11.24 1.09 -12.30
CA ALA A 482 -9.94 0.52 -12.66
C ALA A 482 -9.23 -0.24 -11.52
N ARG A 483 -9.64 -0.08 -10.24
CA ARG A 483 -9.03 -0.78 -9.09
C ARG A 483 -9.04 -2.31 -9.21
N LYS A 484 -10.12 -2.90 -9.75
CA LYS A 484 -10.21 -4.37 -9.88
C LYS A 484 -9.37 -4.91 -11.04
N GLN A 485 -9.05 -4.08 -12.03
CA GLN A 485 -8.33 -4.50 -13.25
C GLN A 485 -6.82 -4.27 -13.15
N THR A 486 -6.40 -3.13 -12.59
CA THR A 486 -4.97 -2.78 -12.45
C THR A 486 -4.32 -3.43 -11.23
N GLY A 487 -5.10 -3.73 -10.18
CA GLY A 487 -4.60 -4.33 -8.94
C GLY A 487 -3.59 -3.45 -8.20
N SER A 488 -3.54 -2.13 -8.49
CA SER A 488 -2.64 -1.17 -7.85
C SER A 488 -3.22 -0.69 -6.52
N PHE A 489 -2.48 -0.92 -5.44
CA PHE A 489 -2.86 -0.50 -4.09
C PHE A 489 -1.71 0.25 -3.43
N TYR A 490 -2.05 1.38 -2.82
CA TYR A 490 -1.10 2.13 -2.01
C TYR A 490 -0.63 1.29 -0.80
N THR A 491 0.69 1.14 -0.65
CA THR A 491 1.28 0.38 0.46
C THR A 491 1.39 1.25 1.72
N PRO A 492 0.89 0.81 2.88
CA PRO A 492 1.03 1.56 4.13
C PRO A 492 2.48 1.81 4.51
N ARG A 493 2.76 2.96 5.13
CA ARG A 493 4.13 3.41 5.45
C ARG A 493 4.86 2.45 6.39
N GLU A 494 4.15 1.86 7.35
CA GLU A 494 4.69 0.90 8.31
C GLU A 494 5.21 -0.35 7.60
N ILE A 495 4.51 -0.79 6.55
CA ILE A 495 4.93 -1.90 5.68
C ILE A 495 6.14 -1.50 4.84
N VAL A 496 6.09 -0.32 4.20
CA VAL A 496 7.21 0.20 3.39
C VAL A 496 8.49 0.27 4.21
N ASN A 497 8.43 0.87 5.41
CA ASN A 497 9.59 1.01 6.29
C ASN A 497 10.20 -0.34 6.70
N TYR A 498 9.36 -1.31 7.06
CA TYR A 498 9.83 -2.64 7.42
C TYR A 498 10.54 -3.33 6.26
N MET A 499 9.91 -3.35 5.08
CA MET A 499 10.49 -3.99 3.90
C MET A 499 11.81 -3.34 3.49
N VAL A 500 11.88 -2.00 3.55
CA VAL A 500 13.11 -1.23 3.32
C VAL A 500 14.19 -1.61 4.33
N ASP A 501 13.86 -1.64 5.62
CA ASP A 501 14.82 -1.95 6.69
C ASP A 501 15.38 -3.37 6.56
N GLU A 502 14.54 -4.37 6.34
CA GLU A 502 15.00 -5.76 6.19
C GLU A 502 15.82 -5.97 4.90
N SER A 503 15.43 -5.33 3.79
CA SER A 503 16.15 -5.44 2.53
C SER A 503 17.54 -4.81 2.61
N LEU A 504 17.65 -3.60 3.19
CA LEU A 504 18.93 -2.93 3.39
C LEU A 504 19.80 -3.67 4.43
N LYS A 505 19.20 -4.21 5.49
CA LYS A 505 19.93 -5.05 6.46
C LYS A 505 20.52 -6.28 5.78
N ALA A 506 19.75 -6.99 4.95
CA ALA A 506 20.24 -8.16 4.24
C ALA A 506 21.44 -7.84 3.35
N TYR A 507 21.42 -6.70 2.65
CA TYR A 507 22.54 -6.23 1.82
C TYR A 507 23.76 -5.78 2.64
N LEU A 508 23.57 -4.86 3.59
CA LEU A 508 24.68 -4.27 4.36
C LEU A 508 25.35 -5.28 5.29
N LYS A 509 24.58 -6.23 5.83
CA LYS A 509 25.11 -7.33 6.66
C LYS A 509 26.14 -8.14 5.88
N GLN A 510 25.83 -8.48 4.63
CA GLN A 510 26.75 -9.22 3.77
C GLN A 510 28.06 -8.45 3.56
N LYS A 511 27.99 -7.14 3.34
CA LYS A 511 29.17 -6.29 3.15
C LYS A 511 30.06 -6.23 4.39
N LEU A 512 29.46 -6.13 5.57
CA LEU A 512 30.18 -6.19 6.84
C LEU A 512 30.84 -7.55 7.08
N GLU A 513 30.15 -8.64 6.73
CA GLU A 513 30.72 -10.00 6.84
C GLU A 513 31.92 -10.17 5.90
N THR A 514 31.76 -9.84 4.61
CA THR A 514 32.79 -10.15 3.60
C THR A 514 33.94 -9.16 3.57
N GLU A 515 33.69 -7.87 3.77
CA GLU A 515 34.71 -6.82 3.62
C GLU A 515 35.27 -6.36 4.98
N ALA A 516 34.45 -6.37 6.05
CA ALA A 516 34.89 -6.01 7.39
C ALA A 516 35.33 -7.21 8.25
N GLY A 517 34.97 -8.45 7.85
CA GLY A 517 35.25 -9.66 8.62
C GLY A 517 34.44 -9.76 9.91
N MET A 518 33.28 -9.11 9.96
CA MET A 518 32.43 -9.04 11.14
C MET A 518 31.62 -10.34 11.31
N LYS A 519 31.35 -10.74 12.55
CA LYS A 519 30.46 -11.88 12.80
C LYS A 519 29.01 -11.53 12.42
N PRO A 520 28.24 -12.47 11.85
CA PRO A 520 26.86 -12.22 11.43
C PRO A 520 25.97 -11.65 12.53
N GLU A 521 26.10 -12.13 13.77
CA GLU A 521 25.28 -11.70 14.91
C GLU A 521 25.59 -10.26 15.33
N ASP A 522 26.89 -9.91 15.37
CA ASP A 522 27.33 -8.56 15.73
C ASP A 522 26.91 -7.55 14.66
N ALA A 523 27.02 -7.93 13.38
CA ALA A 523 26.60 -7.10 12.25
C ALA A 523 25.08 -6.83 12.30
N GLU A 524 24.29 -7.86 12.60
CA GLU A 524 22.83 -7.74 12.72
C GLU A 524 22.42 -6.77 13.85
N VAL A 525 23.03 -6.90 15.02
CA VAL A 525 22.79 -5.98 16.16
C VAL A 525 23.23 -4.55 15.80
N GLY A 526 24.42 -4.38 15.24
CA GLY A 526 24.93 -3.07 14.83
C GLY A 526 24.01 -2.36 13.82
N LEU A 527 23.51 -3.11 12.83
CA LEU A 527 22.59 -2.59 11.82
C LEU A 527 21.21 -2.27 12.41
N GLU A 528 20.72 -3.02 13.39
CA GLU A 528 19.46 -2.71 14.06
C GLU A 528 19.52 -1.38 14.82
N PHE A 529 20.66 -1.08 15.47
CA PHE A 529 20.88 0.24 16.06
C PHE A 529 21.00 1.35 15.01
N LEU A 530 21.69 1.10 13.90
CA LEU A 530 21.89 2.07 12.83
C LEU A 530 20.59 2.43 12.12
N LEU A 531 19.83 1.44 11.64
CA LEU A 531 18.59 1.66 10.89
C LEU A 531 17.41 2.10 11.77
N GLY A 532 17.44 1.73 13.05
CA GLY A 532 16.42 2.11 14.01
C GLY A 532 16.35 3.62 14.24
N TYR A 533 15.13 4.15 14.39
CA TYR A 533 14.87 5.53 14.83
C TYR A 533 15.08 5.68 16.34
N ASN A 534 16.24 5.26 16.81
CA ASN A 534 16.70 5.42 18.18
C ASN A 534 17.74 6.55 18.25
N GLU A 535 17.88 7.08 19.46
CA GLU A 535 18.81 8.14 19.80
C GLU A 535 20.22 7.67 20.16
N LYS A 536 20.48 6.36 20.08
CA LYS A 536 21.78 5.77 20.38
C LYS A 536 22.72 6.00 19.21
N GLU A 537 23.98 6.25 19.52
CA GLU A 537 25.05 6.29 18.51
C GLU A 537 25.20 4.91 17.86
N HIS A 538 25.72 4.89 16.63
CA HIS A 538 25.99 3.64 15.94
C HIS A 538 27.17 2.91 16.58
N LEU A 539 27.21 1.58 16.41
CA LEU A 539 28.23 0.73 17.03
C LEU A 539 29.49 0.51 16.16
N PHE A 540 29.50 1.06 14.94
CA PHE A 540 30.55 0.83 13.96
C PHE A 540 31.80 1.70 14.16
N ASP A 541 32.98 1.10 13.98
CA ASP A 541 34.25 1.82 13.96
C ASP A 541 34.49 2.56 12.63
N LYS A 542 35.60 3.32 12.52
CA LYS A 542 35.90 4.10 11.32
C LYS A 542 36.03 3.25 10.04
N LYS A 543 36.62 2.05 10.12
CA LYS A 543 36.80 1.17 8.96
C LYS A 543 35.45 0.65 8.49
N GLN A 544 34.63 0.18 9.43
CA GLN A 544 33.28 -0.31 9.18
C GLN A 544 32.38 0.80 8.62
N THR A 545 32.48 2.03 9.14
CA THR A 545 31.75 3.18 8.63
C THR A 545 32.08 3.48 7.17
N VAL A 546 33.37 3.45 6.79
CA VAL A 546 33.78 3.65 5.39
C VAL A 546 33.25 2.54 4.48
N ILE A 547 33.32 1.28 4.93
CA ILE A 547 32.76 0.13 4.19
C ILE A 547 31.25 0.31 3.97
N LEU A 548 30.51 0.70 5.00
CA LEU A 548 29.07 0.94 4.90
C LEU A 548 28.73 2.08 3.95
N ILE A 549 29.47 3.19 4.01
CA ILE A 549 29.28 4.33 3.10
C ILE A 549 29.55 3.93 1.64
N ASN A 550 30.62 3.18 1.40
CA ASN A 550 30.94 2.67 0.06
C ASN A 550 29.89 1.69 -0.44
N ALA A 551 29.41 0.80 0.44
CA ALA A 551 28.33 -0.13 0.12
C ALA A 551 27.05 0.63 -0.27
N ILE A 552 26.67 1.67 0.49
CA ILE A 552 25.51 2.52 0.19
C ILE A 552 25.65 3.19 -1.17
N ASP A 553 26.80 3.81 -1.47
CA ASP A 553 27.05 4.47 -2.77
C ASP A 553 26.93 3.53 -3.97
N SER A 554 27.28 2.26 -3.78
CA SER A 554 27.27 1.23 -4.84
C SER A 554 25.98 0.40 -4.92
N CYS A 555 25.01 0.64 -4.04
CA CYS A 555 23.82 -0.18 -3.91
C CYS A 555 22.79 0.14 -5.00
N ASN A 556 22.59 -0.77 -5.95
CA ASN A 556 21.57 -0.61 -7.00
C ASN A 556 20.23 -1.19 -6.55
N ILE A 557 19.22 -0.34 -6.44
CA ILE A 557 17.92 -0.67 -5.86
C ILE A 557 16.82 -0.44 -6.89
N LEU A 558 16.02 -1.48 -7.17
CA LEU A 558 14.91 -1.42 -8.11
C LEU A 558 13.56 -1.60 -7.42
N ASP A 559 12.61 -0.73 -7.75
CA ASP A 559 11.18 -1.06 -7.68
C ASP A 559 10.61 -1.28 -9.11
N PRO A 560 10.24 -2.53 -9.47
CA PRO A 560 9.81 -2.87 -10.83
C PRO A 560 8.34 -2.55 -11.12
N ALA A 561 7.57 -2.10 -10.13
CA ALA A 561 6.19 -1.65 -10.25
C ALA A 561 5.97 -0.49 -9.26
N CYS A 562 6.72 0.59 -9.45
CA CYS A 562 6.96 1.56 -8.39
C CYS A 562 5.76 2.45 -8.05
N GLY A 563 4.72 2.47 -8.90
CA GLY A 563 3.55 3.30 -8.73
C GLY A 563 3.94 4.76 -8.49
N SER A 564 3.34 5.38 -7.48
CA SER A 564 3.67 6.74 -7.04
C SER A 564 5.01 6.91 -6.31
N GLY A 565 5.86 5.88 -6.28
CA GLY A 565 7.21 5.94 -5.71
C GLY A 565 7.28 5.69 -4.20
N ALA A 566 6.36 4.92 -3.62
CA ALA A 566 6.34 4.65 -2.17
C ALA A 566 7.63 3.98 -1.65
N PHE A 567 8.08 2.89 -2.28
CA PHE A 567 9.33 2.22 -1.89
C PHE A 567 10.58 3.02 -2.28
N PRO A 568 10.72 3.60 -3.50
CA PRO A 568 11.84 4.48 -3.81
C PRO A 568 12.03 5.62 -2.81
N MET A 569 10.93 6.28 -2.39
CA MET A 569 10.98 7.33 -1.36
C MET A 569 11.33 6.78 0.03
N GLY A 570 10.79 5.61 0.39
CA GLY A 570 11.14 4.91 1.64
C GLY A 570 12.64 4.58 1.72
N ILE A 571 13.20 4.07 0.63
CA ILE A 571 14.65 3.81 0.47
C ILE A 571 15.45 5.11 0.62
N LEU A 572 15.07 6.18 -0.09
CA LEU A 572 15.74 7.47 0.00
C LEU A 572 15.79 7.96 1.45
N HIS A 573 14.65 7.98 2.14
CA HIS A 573 14.57 8.44 3.53
C HIS A 573 15.41 7.59 4.47
N LYS A 574 15.41 6.26 4.29
CA LYS A 574 16.19 5.37 5.14
C LYS A 574 17.69 5.51 4.89
N LEU A 575 18.13 5.61 3.65
CA LEU A 575 19.56 5.82 3.32
C LEU A 575 20.06 7.18 3.80
N VAL A 576 19.26 8.25 3.67
CA VAL A 576 19.59 9.56 4.24
C VAL A 576 19.72 9.49 5.76
N HIS A 577 18.80 8.79 6.45
CA HIS A 577 18.88 8.57 7.90
C HIS A 577 20.14 7.81 8.30
N ILE A 578 20.49 6.73 7.57
CA ILE A 578 21.69 5.94 7.82
C ILE A 578 22.95 6.79 7.63
N LEU A 579 23.07 7.52 6.52
CA LEU A 579 24.19 8.42 6.26
C LEU A 579 24.27 9.54 7.29
N GLY A 580 23.13 10.08 7.73
CA GLY A 580 23.07 11.07 8.80
C GLY A 580 23.61 10.58 10.15
N LYS A 581 23.45 9.29 10.45
CA LYS A 581 24.06 8.67 11.62
C LYS A 581 25.55 8.37 11.43
N LEU A 582 25.94 7.80 10.29
CA LEU A 582 27.33 7.40 10.02
C LEU A 582 28.26 8.61 9.82
N ASP A 583 27.76 9.66 9.18
CA ASP A 583 28.52 10.83 8.76
C ASP A 583 27.66 12.09 8.83
N SER A 584 27.36 12.52 10.06
CA SER A 584 26.44 13.62 10.35
C SER A 584 26.77 14.94 9.64
N LYS A 585 28.05 15.19 9.32
CA LYS A 585 28.54 16.40 8.64
C LYS A 585 28.87 16.21 7.15
N ASN A 586 28.56 15.06 6.55
CA ASN A 586 28.84 14.73 5.14
C ASN A 586 30.32 14.76 4.75
N LYS A 587 31.25 14.54 5.68
CA LYS A 587 32.67 14.57 5.34
C LYS A 587 33.05 13.40 4.42
N LEU A 588 32.76 12.18 4.87
CA LEU A 588 33.09 10.95 4.15
C LEU A 588 32.22 10.77 2.91
N TRP A 589 30.93 11.13 2.99
CA TRP A 589 30.03 11.04 1.84
C TRP A 589 30.46 11.98 0.71
N LYS A 590 30.86 13.22 1.04
CA LYS A 590 31.39 14.18 0.06
C LYS A 590 32.71 13.70 -0.54
N GLU A 591 33.66 13.27 0.28
CA GLU A 591 34.95 12.72 -0.16
C GLU A 591 34.73 11.57 -1.16
N ARG A 592 33.80 10.65 -0.87
CA ARG A 592 33.45 9.54 -1.77
C ARG A 592 32.94 10.00 -3.15
N GLN A 593 32.13 11.06 -3.21
CA GLN A 593 31.64 11.58 -4.49
C GLN A 593 32.76 12.29 -5.27
N ILE A 594 33.67 12.99 -4.58
CA ILE A 594 34.84 13.62 -5.19
C ILE A 594 35.79 12.54 -5.76
N GLU A 595 36.08 11.46 -5.03
CA GLU A 595 36.90 10.34 -5.52
C GLU A 595 36.34 9.76 -6.84
N LYS A 596 35.02 9.65 -6.97
CA LYS A 596 34.37 9.20 -8.21
C LYS A 596 34.53 10.19 -9.36
N ALA A 597 34.43 11.49 -9.06
CA ALA A 597 34.65 12.53 -10.05
C ALA A 597 36.12 12.56 -10.50
N GLU A 598 37.07 12.35 -9.59
CA GLU A 598 38.51 12.32 -9.87
C GLU A 598 38.92 11.17 -10.79
N ALA A 599 38.17 10.07 -10.78
CA ALA A 599 38.37 8.94 -11.68
C ALA A 599 37.97 9.21 -13.13
N ILE A 600 37.40 10.39 -13.45
CA ILE A 600 37.06 10.80 -14.82
C ILE A 600 38.30 11.33 -15.54
N ASP A 601 38.61 10.75 -16.71
CA ASP A 601 39.79 11.10 -17.51
C ASP A 601 39.76 12.55 -18.05
N ASP A 602 38.58 13.04 -18.43
CA ASP A 602 38.41 14.39 -18.98
C ASP A 602 38.49 15.46 -17.88
N THR A 603 39.53 16.29 -17.95
CA THR A 603 39.81 17.31 -16.92
C THR A 603 38.70 18.37 -16.83
N ALA A 604 38.13 18.81 -17.95
CA ALA A 604 37.10 19.83 -17.92
C ALA A 604 35.80 19.29 -17.32
N ILE A 605 35.43 18.05 -17.64
CA ILE A 605 34.25 17.39 -17.05
C ILE A 605 34.47 17.16 -15.55
N ARG A 606 35.64 16.63 -15.17
CA ARG A 606 36.03 16.40 -13.77
C ARG A 606 35.93 17.67 -12.93
N ASP A 607 36.57 18.76 -13.37
CA ASP A 607 36.64 20.00 -12.59
C ASP A 607 35.24 20.62 -12.39
N ASN A 608 34.40 20.60 -13.45
CA ASN A 608 33.01 21.04 -13.36
C ASN A 608 32.18 20.17 -12.40
N LEU A 609 32.38 18.85 -12.40
CA LEU A 609 31.65 17.93 -11.53
C LEU A 609 32.05 18.12 -10.06
N ILE A 610 33.35 18.31 -9.78
CA ILE A 610 33.85 18.61 -8.43
C ILE A 610 33.26 19.93 -7.92
N GLU A 611 33.22 20.98 -8.75
CA GLU A 611 32.58 22.25 -8.40
C GLU A 611 31.08 22.07 -8.12
N ASP A 612 30.38 21.29 -8.94
CA ASP A 612 28.96 20.97 -8.75
C ASP A 612 28.72 20.18 -7.46
N ILE A 613 29.60 19.26 -7.07
CA ILE A 613 29.59 18.52 -5.80
C ILE A 613 29.81 19.46 -4.62
N GLU A 614 30.88 20.26 -4.66
CA GLU A 614 31.21 21.26 -3.63
C GLU A 614 30.02 22.19 -3.38
N THR A 615 29.42 22.71 -4.45
CA THR A 615 28.24 23.57 -4.40
C THR A 615 27.04 22.85 -3.79
N ALA A 616 26.89 21.54 -3.99
CA ALA A 616 25.73 20.79 -3.49
C ALA A 616 25.77 20.69 -1.97
N PHE A 617 26.95 20.43 -1.40
CA PHE A 617 27.14 20.27 0.04
C PHE A 617 27.29 21.60 0.79
N ASN A 618 28.00 22.59 0.22
CA ASN A 618 28.34 23.81 0.96
C ASN A 618 27.19 24.82 1.01
N ASN A 619 26.30 24.83 0.01
CA ASN A 619 25.30 25.89 -0.18
C ASN A 619 23.87 25.50 0.23
N ASN A 620 23.63 24.27 0.65
CA ASN A 620 22.31 23.75 0.98
C ASN A 620 22.25 23.23 2.42
N GLU A 621 21.11 22.66 2.81
CA GLU A 621 21.05 21.82 4.01
C GLU A 621 21.84 20.52 3.80
N LEU A 622 22.30 19.92 4.89
CA LEU A 622 23.15 18.72 4.86
C LEU A 622 22.50 17.55 4.08
N ASP A 623 21.17 17.42 4.14
CA ASP A 623 20.48 16.32 3.48
C ASP A 623 20.36 16.48 1.96
N TYR A 624 20.49 17.70 1.41
CA TYR A 624 20.41 17.91 -0.04
C TYR A 624 21.46 17.09 -0.80
N GLY A 625 22.73 17.19 -0.38
CA GLY A 625 23.82 16.45 -1.00
C GLY A 625 23.67 14.94 -0.84
N ARG A 626 23.20 14.46 0.31
CA ARG A 626 22.88 13.03 0.52
C ARG A 626 21.83 12.57 -0.49
N LYS A 627 20.69 13.27 -0.54
CA LYS A 627 19.56 12.92 -1.41
C LYS A 627 19.96 12.92 -2.89
N LEU A 628 20.63 13.97 -3.36
CA LEU A 628 20.98 14.12 -4.78
C LEU A 628 21.78 12.92 -5.29
N PHE A 629 22.87 12.56 -4.59
CA PHE A 629 23.75 11.47 -5.02
C PHE A 629 23.17 10.08 -4.75
N LEU A 630 22.30 9.91 -3.75
CA LEU A 630 21.55 8.66 -3.57
C LEU A 630 20.54 8.42 -4.72
N ILE A 631 19.85 9.47 -5.17
CA ILE A 631 18.93 9.41 -6.30
C ILE A 631 19.70 9.06 -7.58
N GLU A 632 20.84 9.71 -7.80
CA GLU A 632 21.68 9.50 -8.96
C GLU A 632 22.28 8.09 -9.02
N ASN A 633 22.85 7.62 -7.90
CA ASN A 633 23.68 6.42 -7.89
C ASN A 633 22.89 5.15 -7.56
N CYS A 634 21.81 5.22 -6.77
CA CYS A 634 21.29 4.03 -6.09
C CYS A 634 19.87 3.64 -6.52
N ILE A 635 18.99 4.62 -6.75
CA ILE A 635 17.54 4.38 -6.78
C ILE A 635 17.00 4.32 -8.21
N TYR A 636 16.31 3.25 -8.55
CA TYR A 636 15.68 3.03 -9.86
C TYR A 636 14.22 2.60 -9.70
N GLY A 637 13.36 3.06 -10.60
CA GLY A 637 11.94 2.71 -10.60
C GLY A 637 11.37 2.49 -12.00
N VAL A 638 10.49 1.51 -12.11
CA VAL A 638 9.77 1.20 -13.35
C VAL A 638 8.29 1.05 -13.05
N ASP A 639 7.45 1.59 -13.93
CA ASP A 639 6.01 1.37 -13.89
C ASP A 639 5.46 1.36 -15.31
N ILE A 640 4.40 0.58 -15.56
CA ILE A 640 3.78 0.54 -16.88
C ILE A 640 3.03 1.85 -17.20
N GLN A 641 2.55 2.57 -16.18
CA GLN A 641 1.78 3.79 -16.32
C GLN A 641 2.70 5.03 -16.30
N PRO A 642 2.81 5.79 -17.41
CA PRO A 642 3.65 6.99 -17.45
C PRO A 642 3.30 8.01 -16.37
N ILE A 643 2.02 8.14 -16.03
CA ILE A 643 1.56 9.06 -14.99
C ILE A 643 2.10 8.72 -13.60
N ALA A 644 2.19 7.43 -13.25
CA ALA A 644 2.74 6.97 -11.98
C ALA A 644 4.22 7.38 -11.85
N ILE A 645 4.98 7.20 -12.95
CA ILE A 645 6.36 7.68 -13.09
C ILE A 645 6.47 9.20 -12.90
N GLN A 646 5.57 9.99 -13.47
CA GLN A 646 5.59 11.44 -13.27
C GLN A 646 5.36 11.84 -11.81
N ILE A 647 4.46 11.14 -11.11
CA ILE A 647 4.20 11.39 -9.68
C ILE A 647 5.40 10.99 -8.82
N SER A 648 6.04 9.86 -9.13
CA SER A 648 7.28 9.45 -8.47
C SER A 648 8.35 10.54 -8.62
N LYS A 649 8.65 10.97 -9.86
CA LYS A 649 9.59 12.07 -10.16
C LYS A 649 9.24 13.35 -9.39
N LEU A 650 7.95 13.69 -9.30
CA LEU A 650 7.48 14.86 -8.57
C LEU A 650 7.88 14.83 -7.10
N ARG A 651 7.68 13.70 -6.43
CA ARG A 651 8.00 13.54 -5.01
C ARG A 651 9.49 13.69 -4.75
N PHE A 652 10.33 13.14 -5.63
CA PHE A 652 11.78 13.35 -5.58
C PHE A 652 12.16 14.83 -5.75
N PHE A 653 11.52 15.55 -6.67
CA PHE A 653 11.76 16.99 -6.84
C PHE A 653 11.37 17.81 -5.62
N ILE A 654 10.22 17.54 -5.00
CA ILE A 654 9.81 18.24 -3.78
C ILE A 654 10.82 17.94 -2.67
N SER A 655 11.19 16.68 -2.48
CA SER A 655 12.17 16.26 -1.46
C SER A 655 13.54 16.93 -1.60
N LEU A 656 13.97 17.23 -2.84
CA LEU A 656 15.19 17.98 -3.11
C LEU A 656 15.03 19.49 -2.87
N ILE A 657 13.95 20.12 -3.33
CA ILE A 657 13.78 21.58 -3.17
C ILE A 657 13.66 21.98 -1.70
N VAL A 658 13.06 21.12 -0.86
CA VAL A 658 12.95 21.35 0.60
C VAL A 658 14.29 21.72 1.23
N ASP A 659 15.35 21.04 0.85
CA ASP A 659 16.67 21.17 1.48
C ASP A 659 17.53 22.27 0.85
N GLN A 660 17.03 22.97 -0.17
CA GLN A 660 17.76 24.07 -0.81
C GLN A 660 17.56 25.39 -0.07
N LYS A 661 18.66 26.10 0.22
CA LYS A 661 18.62 27.40 0.91
C LYS A 661 18.34 28.52 -0.09
N VAL A 662 17.41 29.39 0.25
CA VAL A 662 17.11 30.59 -0.54
C VAL A 662 18.07 31.70 -0.14
N ASP A 663 18.90 32.14 -1.07
CA ASP A 663 19.81 33.29 -0.91
C ASP A 663 19.63 34.26 -2.08
N LYS A 664 18.98 35.40 -1.82
CA LYS A 664 18.65 36.39 -2.84
C LYS A 664 19.86 37.09 -3.48
N THR A 665 21.04 36.96 -2.88
CA THR A 665 22.27 37.58 -3.38
C THR A 665 22.97 36.74 -4.45
N ARG A 666 22.60 35.46 -4.57
CA ARG A 666 23.21 34.50 -5.49
C ARG A 666 22.39 34.34 -6.76
N ASP A 667 23.05 33.83 -7.81
CA ASP A 667 22.37 33.44 -9.04
C ASP A 667 21.23 32.45 -8.74
N ASN A 668 20.13 32.62 -9.46
CA ASN A 668 18.88 31.86 -9.27
C ASN A 668 18.41 31.75 -7.81
N PHE A 669 18.71 32.76 -6.98
CA PHE A 669 18.42 32.79 -5.55
C PHE A 669 19.07 31.66 -4.74
N GLY A 670 20.20 31.12 -5.20
CA GLY A 670 20.85 29.96 -4.59
C GLY A 670 20.16 28.62 -4.87
N ILE A 671 19.04 28.63 -5.61
CA ILE A 671 18.31 27.42 -5.98
C ILE A 671 18.98 26.76 -7.19
N ARG A 672 19.38 25.51 -7.02
CA ARG A 672 19.86 24.63 -8.08
C ARG A 672 18.69 24.13 -8.91
N SER A 673 18.93 24.06 -10.22
CA SER A 673 18.05 23.38 -11.17
C SER A 673 17.84 21.92 -10.76
N LEU A 674 16.61 21.42 -10.91
CA LEU A 674 16.30 20.02 -10.62
C LEU A 674 17.03 19.08 -11.59
N PRO A 675 17.45 17.89 -11.11
CA PRO A 675 18.07 16.88 -11.97
C PRO A 675 17.05 16.30 -12.96
N ASN A 676 17.55 15.70 -14.04
CA ASN A 676 16.70 15.04 -15.02
C ASN A 676 16.56 13.55 -14.66
N LEU A 677 15.34 13.12 -14.34
CA LEU A 677 15.04 11.80 -13.77
C LEU A 677 14.54 10.78 -14.81
N GLU A 678 14.49 11.13 -16.09
CA GLU A 678 14.00 10.30 -17.20
C GLU A 678 14.73 8.96 -17.34
N THR A 679 16.00 8.90 -16.95
CA THR A 679 16.85 7.71 -17.01
C THR A 679 16.92 6.93 -15.69
N LYS A 680 16.21 7.40 -14.65
CA LYS A 680 16.12 6.74 -13.32
C LYS A 680 14.73 6.16 -13.07
N PHE A 681 13.70 6.83 -13.57
CA PHE A 681 12.30 6.41 -13.51
C PHE A 681 11.74 6.30 -14.92
N VAL A 682 11.54 5.05 -15.36
CA VAL A 682 11.20 4.72 -16.74
C VAL A 682 9.80 4.12 -16.81
N ALA A 683 8.99 4.59 -17.75
CA ALA A 683 7.71 3.98 -18.05
C ALA A 683 7.92 2.80 -18.99
N ALA A 684 7.72 1.58 -18.50
CA ALA A 684 7.99 0.36 -19.25
C ALA A 684 7.21 -0.86 -18.75
N ASN A 685 7.02 -1.86 -19.61
CA ASN A 685 6.55 -3.17 -19.20
C ASN A 685 7.71 -4.01 -18.65
N THR A 686 7.82 -4.08 -17.32
CA THR A 686 8.89 -4.79 -16.61
C THR A 686 8.95 -6.30 -16.91
N LEU A 687 7.85 -6.88 -17.37
CA LEU A 687 7.71 -8.33 -17.55
C LEU A 687 8.17 -8.81 -18.93
N ILE A 688 8.45 -7.91 -19.87
CA ILE A 688 8.87 -8.28 -21.22
C ILE A 688 10.35 -7.93 -21.36
N GLY A 689 11.23 -8.92 -21.32
CA GLY A 689 12.65 -8.74 -21.64
C GLY A 689 12.93 -8.75 -23.15
N LEU A 690 14.12 -8.30 -23.53
CA LEU A 690 14.65 -8.43 -24.89
C LEU A 690 15.21 -9.85 -25.12
N GLU A 691 14.97 -10.43 -26.29
CA GLU A 691 15.56 -11.72 -26.68
C GLU A 691 17.01 -11.50 -27.12
N LYS A 692 17.96 -12.11 -26.39
CA LYS A 692 19.39 -12.02 -26.69
C LYS A 692 19.84 -13.32 -27.40
N PRO A 693 20.72 -13.28 -28.42
CA PRO A 693 21.21 -14.49 -29.09
C PRO A 693 21.93 -15.47 -28.13
N GLU A 694 21.67 -16.78 -28.24
CA GLU A 694 22.23 -17.81 -27.34
C GLU A 694 23.76 -18.04 -27.50
N GLN A 695 24.35 -17.67 -28.65
CA GLN A 695 25.78 -17.78 -28.91
C GLN A 695 26.35 -16.45 -29.47
N LEU A 696 26.79 -15.57 -28.59
CA LEU A 696 27.67 -14.45 -28.95
C LEU A 696 29.12 -14.93 -28.82
N LEU A 697 29.65 -15.59 -29.88
CA LEU A 697 31.02 -16.11 -29.86
C LEU A 697 32.08 -14.99 -29.81
N LEU A 698 31.76 -13.77 -30.24
CA LEU A 698 32.54 -12.52 -30.08
C LEU A 698 31.58 -11.33 -30.24
N ARG A 699 31.14 -10.69 -29.14
CA ARG A 699 30.37 -9.42 -29.20
C ARG A 699 31.27 -8.35 -29.83
N ASN A 700 30.74 -7.57 -30.78
CA ASN A 700 31.52 -6.53 -31.43
C ASN A 700 32.00 -5.47 -30.39
N PRO A 701 33.32 -5.26 -30.19
CA PRO A 701 33.84 -4.30 -29.21
C PRO A 701 33.40 -2.85 -29.43
N GLN A 702 32.97 -2.52 -30.65
CA GLN A 702 32.39 -1.20 -30.95
C GLN A 702 31.02 -1.01 -30.29
N ILE A 703 30.25 -2.08 -30.09
CA ILE A 703 28.96 -2.03 -29.39
C ILE A 703 29.21 -1.69 -27.92
N ASP A 704 30.15 -2.38 -27.27
CA ASP A 704 30.52 -2.11 -25.86
C ASP A 704 30.97 -0.65 -25.66
N LYS A 705 31.77 -0.13 -26.59
CA LYS A 705 32.19 1.28 -26.56
C LYS A 705 31.00 2.25 -26.68
N LEU A 706 30.09 2.00 -27.63
CA LEU A 706 28.92 2.86 -27.84
C LEU A 706 27.93 2.79 -26.67
N GLU A 707 27.81 1.65 -26.01
CA GLU A 707 27.02 1.48 -24.79
C GLU A 707 27.61 2.27 -23.62
N GLU A 708 28.93 2.24 -23.45
CA GLU A 708 29.62 3.04 -22.44
C GLU A 708 29.51 4.55 -22.74
N ASP A 709 29.60 4.95 -24.01
CA ASP A 709 29.36 6.32 -24.44
C ASP A 709 27.90 6.75 -24.17
N LEU A 710 26.92 5.86 -24.41
CA LEU A 710 25.51 6.09 -24.10
C LEU A 710 25.28 6.26 -22.59
N LYS A 711 25.94 5.43 -21.77
CA LYS A 711 25.89 5.50 -20.32
C LYS A 711 26.44 6.84 -19.80
N LYS A 712 27.62 7.24 -20.28
CA LYS A 712 28.24 8.54 -19.96
C LYS A 712 27.34 9.71 -20.36
N LEU A 713 26.76 9.64 -21.56
CA LEU A 713 25.84 10.68 -22.05
C LEU A 713 24.59 10.82 -21.19
N ARG A 714 24.01 9.71 -20.71
CA ARG A 714 22.84 9.74 -19.83
C ARG A 714 23.16 10.26 -18.43
N HIS A 715 24.37 10.02 -17.94
CA HIS A 715 24.87 10.63 -16.72
C HIS A 715 25.07 12.15 -16.90
N GLU A 716 25.62 12.60 -18.03
CA GLU A 716 25.68 14.03 -18.38
C GLU A 716 24.28 14.65 -18.47
N TYR A 717 23.32 13.93 -19.05
CA TYR A 717 21.93 14.37 -19.14
C TYR A 717 21.30 14.60 -17.76
N PHE A 718 21.59 13.76 -16.75
CA PHE A 718 21.05 13.92 -15.39
C PHE A 718 21.30 15.33 -14.83
N SER A 719 22.50 15.88 -15.05
CA SER A 719 22.92 17.20 -14.56
C SER A 719 22.71 18.34 -15.57
N ALA A 720 22.13 18.07 -16.75
CA ALA A 720 21.95 19.07 -17.80
C ALA A 720 20.96 20.19 -17.40
N LYS A 721 21.49 21.43 -17.35
CA LYS A 721 20.78 22.63 -16.84
C LYS A 721 20.10 23.49 -17.92
N THR A 722 20.40 23.27 -19.20
CA THR A 722 19.88 24.12 -20.31
C THR A 722 19.16 23.29 -21.35
N ARG A 723 18.12 23.85 -21.97
CA ARG A 723 17.38 23.20 -23.07
C ARG A 723 18.29 22.76 -24.22
N ASN A 724 19.24 23.60 -24.62
CA ASN A 724 20.15 23.27 -25.74
C ASN A 724 21.03 22.05 -25.40
N LYS A 725 21.62 22.02 -24.20
CA LYS A 725 22.40 20.85 -23.73
C LYS A 725 21.53 19.59 -23.65
N LYS A 726 20.31 19.69 -23.12
CA LYS A 726 19.35 18.58 -23.05
C LYS A 726 19.02 18.03 -24.43
N HIS A 727 18.61 18.90 -25.34
CA HIS A 727 18.27 18.52 -26.72
C HIS A 727 19.49 17.92 -27.44
N ALA A 728 20.68 18.46 -27.23
CA ALA A 728 21.91 17.89 -27.79
C ALA A 728 22.19 16.49 -27.24
N CYS A 729 21.96 16.25 -25.95
CA CYS A 729 22.08 14.92 -25.36
C CYS A 729 21.01 13.97 -25.90
N GLN A 730 19.76 14.40 -26.03
CA GLN A 730 18.65 13.61 -26.54
C GLN A 730 18.88 13.15 -27.99
N GLU A 731 19.33 14.06 -28.86
CA GLU A 731 19.66 13.72 -30.25
C GLU A 731 20.89 12.79 -30.33
N LYS A 732 21.94 13.05 -29.53
CA LYS A 732 23.10 12.15 -29.46
C LYS A 732 22.72 10.75 -28.93
N ASP A 733 21.86 10.66 -27.93
CA ASP A 733 21.38 9.39 -27.35
C ASP A 733 20.64 8.59 -28.42
N LYS A 734 19.73 9.23 -29.14
CA LYS A 734 19.02 8.65 -30.28
C LYS A 734 19.96 8.19 -31.39
N ASP A 735 20.93 9.01 -31.77
CA ASP A 735 21.93 8.65 -32.78
C ASP A 735 22.76 7.43 -32.35
N LEU A 736 23.19 7.38 -31.09
CA LEU A 736 23.89 6.24 -30.51
C LEU A 736 23.01 4.99 -30.55
N ARG A 737 21.76 5.06 -30.12
CA ARG A 737 20.81 3.93 -30.17
C ARG A 737 20.56 3.41 -31.58
N VAL A 738 20.46 4.30 -32.57
CA VAL A 738 20.31 3.93 -33.99
C VAL A 738 21.58 3.25 -34.52
N LYS A 739 22.77 3.77 -34.19
CA LYS A 739 24.05 3.15 -34.58
C LYS A 739 24.21 1.77 -33.94
N ILE A 740 23.94 1.67 -32.65
CA ILE A 740 23.94 0.42 -31.88
C ILE A 740 22.99 -0.58 -32.53
N SER A 741 21.75 -0.19 -32.81
CA SER A 741 20.74 -1.04 -33.46
C SER A 741 21.24 -1.60 -34.80
N GLY A 742 21.87 -0.77 -35.63
CA GLY A 742 22.46 -1.22 -36.90
C GLY A 742 23.62 -2.20 -36.73
N LEU A 743 24.38 -2.11 -35.63
CA LEU A 743 25.44 -3.05 -35.29
C LEU A 743 24.88 -4.33 -34.67
N LEU A 744 23.87 -4.27 -33.80
CA LEU A 744 23.23 -5.43 -33.18
C LEU A 744 22.67 -6.40 -34.23
N VAL A 745 22.02 -5.87 -35.29
CA VAL A 745 21.54 -6.70 -36.42
C VAL A 745 22.70 -7.43 -37.12
N LYS A 746 23.86 -6.78 -37.26
CA LYS A 746 25.06 -7.41 -37.83
C LYS A 746 25.69 -8.43 -36.87
N ASP A 747 25.52 -8.22 -35.57
CA ASP A 747 25.98 -9.07 -34.46
C ASP A 747 25.02 -10.25 -34.18
N GLY A 748 24.02 -10.47 -35.04
CA GLY A 748 23.12 -11.62 -34.99
C GLY A 748 21.84 -11.43 -34.16
N TRP A 749 21.55 -10.22 -33.68
CA TRP A 749 20.28 -9.92 -33.02
C TRP A 749 19.14 -9.88 -34.03
N ASP A 750 17.94 -10.24 -33.59
CA ASP A 750 16.76 -10.12 -34.41
C ASP A 750 16.42 -8.64 -34.70
N ASN A 751 15.91 -8.38 -35.89
CA ASN A 751 15.64 -7.03 -36.37
C ASN A 751 14.54 -6.33 -35.55
N GLU A 752 13.59 -7.07 -34.96
CA GLU A 752 12.54 -6.46 -34.14
C GLU A 752 13.07 -5.96 -32.80
N THR A 753 13.90 -6.74 -32.12
CA THR A 753 14.56 -6.38 -30.86
C THR A 753 15.52 -5.21 -31.07
N ALA A 754 16.33 -5.24 -32.13
CA ALA A 754 17.19 -4.11 -32.48
C ALA A 754 16.37 -2.83 -32.75
N LYS A 755 15.20 -2.94 -33.40
CA LYS A 755 14.28 -1.81 -33.60
C LYS A 755 13.65 -1.33 -32.30
N LYS A 756 13.29 -2.23 -31.37
CA LYS A 756 12.77 -1.86 -30.04
C LYS A 756 13.77 -0.99 -29.27
N ILE A 757 15.07 -1.35 -29.31
CA ILE A 757 16.16 -0.56 -28.69
C ILE A 757 16.26 0.84 -29.35
N ALA A 758 16.23 0.91 -30.68
CA ALA A 758 16.27 2.18 -31.41
C ALA A 758 15.01 3.04 -31.21
N ALA A 759 13.85 2.42 -30.96
CA ALA A 759 12.59 3.11 -30.73
C ALA A 759 12.41 3.60 -29.29
N PHE A 760 13.08 2.98 -28.31
CA PHE A 760 12.97 3.34 -26.90
C PHE A 760 13.42 4.77 -26.62
N ASP A 761 12.48 5.66 -26.31
CA ASP A 761 12.78 7.04 -25.96
C ASP A 761 12.51 7.28 -24.46
N PRO A 762 13.56 7.36 -23.61
CA PRO A 762 13.37 7.64 -22.18
C PRO A 762 12.80 9.05 -21.92
N TYR A 763 12.87 9.95 -22.90
CA TYR A 763 12.43 11.34 -22.80
C TYR A 763 10.94 11.52 -23.15
N ALA A 764 10.29 10.48 -23.69
CA ALA A 764 8.87 10.48 -24.05
C ALA A 764 7.97 10.31 -22.81
N GLN A 765 7.59 11.44 -22.19
CA GLN A 765 6.90 11.49 -20.90
C GLN A 765 5.51 10.83 -20.83
N ASN A 766 4.83 10.65 -21.97
CA ASN A 766 3.48 10.07 -22.07
C ASN A 766 3.48 8.67 -22.73
N SER A 767 4.64 8.06 -22.91
CA SER A 767 4.77 6.77 -23.58
C SER A 767 5.35 5.75 -22.62
N SER A 768 4.90 4.49 -22.77
CA SER A 768 5.45 3.35 -22.03
C SER A 768 6.16 2.44 -23.00
N ALA A 769 7.39 2.04 -22.66
CA ALA A 769 8.14 1.09 -23.48
C ALA A 769 7.51 -0.32 -23.36
N PRO A 770 7.37 -1.07 -24.46
CA PRO A 770 6.75 -2.39 -24.44
C PRO A 770 7.65 -3.49 -23.83
N PHE A 771 8.85 -3.14 -23.38
CA PHE A 771 9.85 -4.04 -22.82
C PHE A 771 10.61 -3.34 -21.68
N PHE A 772 11.34 -4.12 -20.89
CA PHE A 772 12.29 -3.64 -19.90
C PHE A 772 13.60 -4.41 -19.99
N ASP A 773 14.71 -3.67 -20.05
CA ASP A 773 16.06 -4.21 -19.97
C ASP A 773 16.96 -3.21 -19.22
N MET A 774 17.60 -3.68 -18.15
CA MET A 774 18.36 -2.83 -17.23
C MET A 774 19.67 -2.28 -17.84
N GLU A 775 20.27 -2.98 -18.80
CA GLU A 775 21.46 -2.54 -19.50
C GLU A 775 21.08 -1.35 -20.39
N TRP A 776 20.03 -1.51 -21.18
CA TRP A 776 19.58 -0.49 -22.14
C TRP A 776 18.82 0.68 -21.54
N MET A 777 18.17 0.50 -20.40
CA MET A 777 17.38 1.57 -19.75
C MET A 777 18.19 2.28 -18.66
N PHE A 778 18.99 1.54 -17.89
CA PHE A 778 19.69 2.08 -16.72
C PHE A 778 21.22 2.04 -16.82
N GLY A 779 21.80 1.42 -17.84
CA GLY A 779 23.25 1.28 -17.98
C GLY A 779 23.87 0.32 -16.96
N LEU A 780 23.10 -0.65 -16.49
CA LEU A 780 23.51 -1.63 -15.47
C LEU A 780 23.70 -3.03 -16.09
N THR A 781 24.85 -3.65 -15.84
CA THR A 781 25.21 -4.97 -16.41
C THR A 781 25.25 -6.12 -15.38
N GLY A 782 25.35 -5.84 -14.08
CA GLY A 782 25.52 -6.86 -13.03
C GLY A 782 24.24 -7.47 -12.46
N GLY A 783 23.15 -6.68 -12.41
CA GLY A 783 21.95 -6.99 -11.62
C GLY A 783 21.65 -5.89 -10.57
N PHE A 784 20.66 -6.12 -9.72
CA PHE A 784 20.29 -5.23 -8.61
C PHE A 784 20.67 -5.85 -7.25
N ASP A 785 21.14 -5.02 -6.33
CA ASP A 785 21.47 -5.42 -4.96
C ASP A 785 20.21 -5.55 -4.09
N VAL A 786 19.17 -4.77 -4.40
CA VAL A 786 17.85 -4.87 -3.78
C VAL A 786 16.76 -4.75 -4.83
N VAL A 787 15.80 -5.67 -4.82
CA VAL A 787 14.54 -5.53 -5.56
C VAL A 787 13.37 -5.55 -4.57
N ILE A 788 12.60 -4.46 -4.54
CA ILE A 788 11.56 -4.21 -3.54
C ILE A 788 10.31 -3.62 -4.20
N GLY A 789 9.10 -3.91 -3.71
CA GLY A 789 7.90 -3.39 -4.36
C GLY A 789 6.57 -4.02 -3.93
N ASN A 790 5.50 -3.53 -4.54
CA ASN A 790 4.14 -4.07 -4.43
C ASN A 790 3.59 -4.34 -5.84
N PRO A 791 3.81 -5.55 -6.41
CA PRO A 791 3.36 -5.87 -7.76
C PRO A 791 1.83 -5.96 -7.87
N PRO A 792 1.25 -5.83 -9.07
CA PRO A 792 -0.19 -5.90 -9.28
C PRO A 792 -0.79 -7.30 -8.99
N TYR A 793 -1.94 -7.33 -8.31
CA TYR A 793 -2.65 -8.57 -7.92
C TYR A 793 -3.71 -8.96 -8.96
N VAL A 794 -3.27 -9.46 -10.12
CA VAL A 794 -4.15 -9.79 -11.25
C VAL A 794 -4.03 -11.27 -11.64
N SER A 795 -5.15 -11.98 -11.78
CA SER A 795 -5.14 -13.35 -12.27
C SER A 795 -4.93 -13.42 -13.78
N ALA A 796 -4.12 -14.36 -14.27
CA ALA A 796 -3.87 -14.56 -15.70
C ALA A 796 -5.14 -14.85 -16.51
N ASN A 797 -6.23 -15.30 -15.87
CA ASN A 797 -7.50 -15.52 -16.55
C ASN A 797 -8.23 -14.22 -16.90
N ASN A 798 -7.85 -13.11 -16.28
CA ASN A 798 -8.40 -11.78 -16.57
C ASN A 798 -7.59 -11.05 -17.67
N MET A 799 -6.46 -11.61 -18.12
CA MET A 799 -5.62 -11.05 -19.19
C MET A 799 -6.14 -11.46 -20.58
N SER A 800 -5.65 -10.79 -21.62
CA SER A 800 -5.88 -11.23 -22.99
C SER A 800 -5.23 -12.60 -23.25
N ILE A 801 -5.78 -13.36 -24.20
CA ILE A 801 -5.21 -14.66 -24.59
C ILE A 801 -3.81 -14.50 -25.16
N HIS A 802 -3.56 -13.42 -25.90
CA HIS A 802 -2.25 -13.15 -26.49
C HIS A 802 -1.19 -12.92 -25.42
N GLU A 803 -1.46 -12.08 -24.41
CA GLU A 803 -0.53 -11.84 -23.30
C GLU A 803 -0.29 -13.12 -22.49
N ARG A 804 -1.36 -13.84 -22.14
CA ARG A 804 -1.23 -15.09 -21.39
C ARG A 804 -0.39 -16.13 -22.15
N ASN A 805 -0.64 -16.27 -23.46
CA ASN A 805 0.12 -17.20 -24.30
C ASN A 805 1.56 -16.75 -24.47
N TYR A 806 1.82 -15.44 -24.54
CA TYR A 806 3.18 -14.90 -24.56
C TYR A 806 3.95 -15.35 -23.31
N PHE A 807 3.42 -15.11 -22.11
CA PHE A 807 4.09 -15.50 -20.86
C PHE A 807 4.27 -17.02 -20.75
N ASN A 808 3.25 -17.81 -21.06
CA ASN A 808 3.31 -19.28 -20.98
C ASN A 808 4.31 -19.91 -21.98
N LYS A 809 4.58 -19.25 -23.11
CA LYS A 809 5.51 -19.75 -24.14
C LYS A 809 6.89 -19.10 -24.05
N SER A 810 7.03 -18.06 -23.25
CA SER A 810 8.27 -17.31 -23.12
C SER A 810 9.32 -18.16 -22.43
N VAL A 811 10.51 -18.25 -23.04
CA VAL A 811 11.68 -18.90 -22.44
C VAL A 811 12.18 -18.19 -21.18
N GLN A 812 11.73 -16.95 -20.94
CA GLN A 812 12.10 -16.15 -19.76
C GLN A 812 11.45 -16.67 -18.46
N TYR A 813 10.37 -17.45 -18.56
CA TYR A 813 9.58 -17.89 -17.41
C TYR A 813 9.42 -19.41 -17.39
N LYS A 814 9.95 -20.04 -16.33
CA LYS A 814 9.97 -21.50 -16.16
C LYS A 814 8.99 -21.98 -15.10
N THR A 815 8.47 -21.07 -14.27
CA THR A 815 7.69 -21.43 -13.08
C THR A 815 6.18 -21.28 -13.25
N LEU A 816 5.71 -20.86 -14.43
CA LEU A 816 4.29 -20.61 -14.67
C LEU A 816 3.52 -21.91 -14.87
N ASN A 817 2.57 -22.20 -13.96
CA ASN A 817 1.72 -23.37 -14.02
C ASN A 817 0.24 -23.02 -13.82
N GLY A 818 -0.65 -23.71 -14.54
CA GLY A 818 -2.10 -23.63 -14.36
C GLY A 818 -2.70 -22.21 -14.48
N LYS A 819 -3.45 -21.80 -13.45
CA LYS A 819 -4.10 -20.48 -13.32
C LYS A 819 -3.24 -19.56 -12.45
N TRP A 820 -2.02 -19.28 -12.89
CA TRP A 820 -1.09 -18.40 -12.19
C TRP A 820 -1.59 -16.95 -12.11
N ASP A 821 -1.04 -16.21 -11.16
CA ASP A 821 -1.28 -14.79 -10.94
C ASP A 821 -0.06 -13.94 -11.34
N LEU A 822 -0.28 -12.72 -11.79
CA LEU A 822 0.73 -11.83 -12.40
C LEU A 822 1.94 -11.59 -11.48
N TYR A 823 1.73 -11.53 -10.17
CA TYR A 823 2.83 -11.34 -9.21
C TYR A 823 3.87 -12.47 -9.27
N VAL A 824 3.52 -13.69 -9.72
CA VAL A 824 4.48 -14.80 -9.90
C VAL A 824 5.50 -14.46 -11.00
N VAL A 825 5.04 -13.85 -12.10
CA VAL A 825 5.90 -13.39 -13.20
C VAL A 825 6.85 -12.30 -12.70
N PHE A 826 6.34 -11.35 -11.89
CA PHE A 826 7.16 -10.32 -11.25
C PHE A 826 8.22 -10.91 -10.32
N ILE A 827 7.88 -11.91 -9.51
CA ILE A 827 8.83 -12.59 -8.61
C ILE A 827 9.95 -13.23 -9.43
N GLU A 828 9.62 -14.08 -10.41
CA GLU A 828 10.64 -14.78 -11.21
C GLU A 828 11.56 -13.80 -11.94
N LYS A 829 11.01 -12.76 -12.58
CA LYS A 829 11.80 -11.72 -13.27
C LYS A 829 12.73 -10.98 -12.31
N SER A 830 12.23 -10.63 -11.13
CA SER A 830 12.98 -9.88 -10.12
C SER A 830 14.12 -10.71 -9.52
N LEU A 831 13.85 -11.97 -9.19
CA LEU A 831 14.86 -12.90 -8.68
C LEU A 831 15.98 -13.16 -9.70
N ASN A 832 15.63 -13.26 -10.99
CA ASN A 832 16.60 -13.39 -12.07
C ASN A 832 17.50 -12.15 -12.21
N ASN A 833 16.95 -10.96 -11.99
CA ASN A 833 17.67 -9.68 -12.09
C ASN A 833 18.50 -9.31 -10.85
N LEU A 834 18.53 -10.14 -9.79
CA LEU A 834 19.36 -9.86 -8.61
C LEU A 834 20.85 -10.12 -8.87
N ASN A 835 21.70 -9.29 -8.27
CA ASN A 835 23.12 -9.58 -8.05
C ASN A 835 23.28 -10.79 -7.12
N LEU A 836 24.46 -11.42 -7.15
CA LEU A 836 24.82 -12.41 -6.13
C LEU A 836 24.75 -11.75 -4.74
N ASN A 837 24.12 -12.43 -3.78
CA ASN A 837 23.78 -11.93 -2.45
C ASN A 837 22.77 -10.76 -2.40
N GLY A 838 22.18 -10.36 -3.54
CA GLY A 838 21.14 -9.35 -3.57
C GLY A 838 19.87 -9.79 -2.83
N ALA A 839 19.14 -8.83 -2.29
CA ALA A 839 17.93 -9.03 -1.49
C ALA A 839 16.66 -8.75 -2.28
N PHE A 840 15.61 -9.53 -2.03
CA PHE A 840 14.30 -9.40 -2.62
C PHE A 840 13.22 -9.31 -1.55
N SER A 841 12.28 -8.38 -1.71
CA SER A 841 11.12 -8.25 -0.82
C SER A 841 9.92 -7.65 -1.53
N PHE A 842 8.84 -8.43 -1.67
CA PHE A 842 7.54 -7.90 -2.10
C PHE A 842 6.47 -8.11 -1.04
N ILE A 843 5.47 -7.22 -1.01
CA ILE A 843 4.17 -7.54 -0.43
C ILE A 843 3.32 -8.21 -1.52
N ILE A 844 2.86 -9.43 -1.27
CA ILE A 844 2.16 -10.27 -2.26
C ILE A 844 1.02 -11.06 -1.62
N PRO A 845 0.05 -11.56 -2.40
CA PRO A 845 -1.04 -12.38 -1.88
C PRO A 845 -0.51 -13.63 -1.17
N PHE A 846 -1.17 -14.00 -0.06
CA PHE A 846 -0.85 -15.17 0.76
C PHE A 846 -0.83 -16.48 -0.05
N GLY A 847 -1.60 -16.52 -1.16
CA GLY A 847 -1.63 -17.66 -2.07
C GLY A 847 -0.26 -18.08 -2.62
N PHE A 848 0.73 -17.18 -2.66
CA PHE A 848 2.12 -17.52 -2.99
C PHE A 848 2.67 -18.66 -2.12
N LEU A 849 2.34 -18.68 -0.82
CA LEU A 849 2.88 -19.63 0.15
C LEU A 849 2.29 -21.03 0.01
N ASN A 850 1.05 -21.15 -0.50
CA ASN A 850 0.26 -22.38 -0.37
C ASN A 850 -0.49 -22.83 -1.64
N GLN A 851 -0.73 -21.97 -2.63
CA GLN A 851 -1.52 -22.36 -3.80
C GLN A 851 -0.73 -23.28 -4.75
N PRO A 852 -1.39 -24.24 -5.40
CA PRO A 852 -0.74 -25.16 -6.34
C PRO A 852 -0.08 -24.47 -7.53
N PHE A 853 -0.65 -23.37 -8.05
CA PHE A 853 -0.05 -22.65 -9.19
C PHE A 853 1.31 -22.03 -8.87
N ALA A 854 1.63 -21.83 -7.59
CA ALA A 854 2.88 -21.25 -7.11
C ALA A 854 3.91 -22.30 -6.65
N GLU A 855 3.63 -23.59 -6.82
CA GLU A 855 4.56 -24.66 -6.42
C GLU A 855 5.92 -24.55 -7.11
N GLU A 856 5.94 -24.35 -8.43
CA GLU A 856 7.19 -24.31 -9.21
C GLU A 856 8.06 -23.10 -8.85
N ILE A 857 7.46 -21.95 -8.53
CA ILE A 857 8.22 -20.78 -8.07
C ILE A 857 8.79 -20.99 -6.66
N ARG A 858 8.07 -21.70 -5.76
CA ARG A 858 8.60 -22.08 -4.44
C ARG A 858 9.78 -23.05 -4.57
N LYS A 859 9.70 -24.04 -5.45
CA LYS A 859 10.82 -24.95 -5.78
C LYS A 859 12.03 -24.18 -6.31
N PHE A 860 11.81 -23.24 -7.22
CA PHE A 860 12.85 -22.37 -7.75
C PHE A 860 13.57 -21.59 -6.64
N ILE A 861 12.81 -21.02 -5.70
CA ILE A 861 13.36 -20.29 -4.55
C ILE A 861 14.16 -21.20 -3.62
N ILE A 862 13.64 -22.37 -3.23
CA ILE A 862 14.35 -23.30 -2.32
C ILE A 862 15.67 -23.77 -2.93
N LYS A 863 15.70 -23.96 -4.25
CA LYS A 863 16.87 -24.50 -4.96
C LYS A 863 18.00 -23.49 -5.08
N ASP A 864 17.68 -22.30 -5.59
CA ASP A 864 18.68 -21.34 -6.06
C ASP A 864 18.86 -20.12 -5.12
N PHE A 865 18.00 -19.98 -4.09
CA PHE A 865 17.95 -18.83 -3.19
C PHE A 865 17.87 -19.24 -1.70
N SER A 866 18.01 -18.25 -0.81
CA SER A 866 17.81 -18.40 0.63
C SER A 866 16.58 -17.61 1.06
N LEU A 867 15.62 -18.26 1.70
CA LEU A 867 14.43 -17.62 2.26
C LEU A 867 14.74 -17.19 3.71
N ILE A 868 14.97 -15.89 3.91
CA ILE A 868 15.42 -15.35 5.21
C ILE A 868 14.24 -15.30 6.20
N SER A 869 13.10 -14.75 5.75
CA SER A 869 11.92 -14.60 6.59
C SER A 869 10.63 -14.54 5.79
N ILE A 870 9.52 -14.80 6.48
CA ILE A 870 8.17 -14.56 5.98
C ILE A 870 7.42 -13.78 7.05
N VAL A 871 6.89 -12.61 6.68
CA VAL A 871 5.86 -11.95 7.46
C VAL A 871 4.50 -12.47 7.04
N ASP A 872 3.77 -12.99 8.00
CA ASP A 872 2.40 -13.39 7.83
C ASP A 872 1.44 -12.23 8.14
N LEU A 873 0.69 -11.80 7.13
CA LEU A 873 -0.30 -10.71 7.23
C LEU A 873 -1.74 -11.20 7.03
N HIS A 874 -2.00 -12.52 7.05
CA HIS A 874 -3.33 -13.03 6.69
C HIS A 874 -4.46 -12.56 7.62
N ASN A 875 -4.16 -12.33 8.91
CA ASN A 875 -5.13 -11.82 9.90
C ASN A 875 -5.21 -10.30 9.95
N ASN A 876 -4.43 -9.60 9.12
CA ASN A 876 -4.31 -8.14 9.16
C ASN A 876 -4.98 -7.51 7.93
N LYS A 877 -5.89 -6.56 8.18
CA LYS A 877 -6.45 -5.74 7.11
C LYS A 877 -5.47 -4.62 6.74
N ILE A 878 -4.48 -4.95 5.91
CA ILE A 878 -3.41 -4.02 5.49
C ILE A 878 -3.93 -2.94 4.55
N PHE A 879 -4.80 -3.30 3.60
CA PHE A 879 -5.37 -2.38 2.64
C PHE A 879 -6.82 -2.05 3.00
N GLU A 880 -7.20 -0.77 3.07
CA GLU A 880 -8.56 -0.35 3.48
C GLU A 880 -9.65 -0.95 2.56
N SER A 881 -9.34 -1.09 1.27
CA SER A 881 -10.25 -1.49 0.19
C SER A 881 -10.08 -2.92 -0.32
N ALA A 882 -8.98 -3.63 0.01
CA ALA A 882 -8.73 -4.99 -0.45
C ALA A 882 -8.92 -6.00 0.69
N THR A 883 -9.59 -7.12 0.38
CA THR A 883 -9.83 -8.24 1.32
C THR A 883 -8.82 -9.37 1.14
N VAL A 884 -7.80 -9.19 0.28
CA VAL A 884 -6.86 -10.25 -0.09
C VAL A 884 -5.83 -10.43 1.03
N PRO A 885 -5.78 -11.59 1.70
CA PRO A 885 -4.72 -11.91 2.66
C PRO A 885 -3.36 -11.81 1.97
N SER A 886 -2.38 -11.22 2.64
CA SER A 886 -1.05 -10.95 2.06
C SER A 886 0.06 -11.56 2.92
N CYS A 887 1.27 -11.62 2.37
CA CYS A 887 2.50 -11.98 3.06
C CYS A 887 3.68 -11.17 2.50
N ILE A 888 4.80 -11.17 3.23
CA ILE A 888 6.04 -10.51 2.79
C ILE A 888 7.21 -11.51 2.96
N PRO A 889 7.66 -12.19 1.90
CA PRO A 889 8.90 -12.95 1.94
C PRO A 889 10.12 -12.03 1.80
N ILE A 890 11.18 -12.32 2.56
CA ILE A 890 12.52 -11.77 2.35
C ILE A 890 13.40 -12.89 1.80
N ILE A 891 13.90 -12.71 0.58
CA ILE A 891 14.68 -13.72 -0.15
C ILE A 891 16.04 -13.12 -0.50
N GLN A 892 17.09 -13.93 -0.46
CA GLN A 892 18.44 -13.52 -0.88
C GLN A 892 18.98 -14.46 -1.95
N LYS A 893 19.64 -13.91 -2.98
CA LYS A 893 20.29 -14.70 -4.04
C LYS A 893 21.60 -15.33 -3.54
N LYS A 894 21.43 -16.35 -2.72
CA LYS A 894 22.46 -17.17 -2.10
C LYS A 894 21.88 -18.56 -1.93
N SER A 895 22.46 -19.58 -2.54
CA SER A 895 22.00 -20.95 -2.28
C SER A 895 22.45 -21.39 -0.89
N SER A 896 21.51 -21.82 -0.05
CA SER A 896 21.79 -22.38 1.27
C SER A 896 20.80 -23.50 1.57
N THR A 897 21.32 -24.71 1.72
CA THR A 897 20.51 -25.89 2.08
C THR A 897 20.31 -26.03 3.58
N ASN A 898 20.99 -25.23 4.40
CA ASN A 898 20.93 -25.35 5.86
C ASN A 898 20.85 -23.98 6.52
N HIS A 899 19.62 -23.48 6.67
CA HIS A 899 19.33 -22.26 7.41
C HIS A 899 17.92 -22.30 7.99
N LYS A 900 17.65 -21.35 8.89
CA LYS A 900 16.35 -21.16 9.51
C LYS A 900 15.65 -19.95 8.92
N VAL A 901 14.37 -20.12 8.58
CA VAL A 901 13.46 -19.08 8.10
C VAL A 901 12.76 -18.47 9.31
N LYS A 902 12.86 -17.15 9.50
CA LYS A 902 12.13 -16.44 10.57
C LYS A 902 10.67 -16.24 10.15
N ILE A 903 9.72 -16.65 11.00
CA ILE A 903 8.30 -16.34 10.81
C ILE A 903 7.92 -15.17 11.71
N LEU A 904 7.35 -14.13 11.10
CA LEU A 904 6.93 -12.92 11.80
C LEU A 904 5.43 -12.71 11.68
N GLU A 905 4.84 -12.12 12.70
CA GLU A 905 3.48 -11.59 12.67
C GLU A 905 3.50 -10.06 12.73
N PHE A 906 2.53 -9.42 12.08
CA PHE A 906 2.29 -7.99 12.23
C PHE A 906 1.17 -7.77 13.25
N ASN A 907 1.45 -7.03 14.32
CA ASN A 907 0.50 -6.76 15.39
C ASN A 907 0.62 -5.32 15.90
N GLN A 908 -0.47 -4.55 15.77
CA GLN A 908 -0.57 -3.15 16.23
C GLN A 908 0.61 -2.27 15.74
N GLY A 909 1.02 -2.40 14.46
CA GLY A 909 2.09 -1.59 13.88
C GLY A 909 3.51 -2.15 14.03
N TYR A 910 3.69 -3.32 14.65
CA TYR A 910 5.01 -3.91 14.89
C TYR A 910 5.11 -5.31 14.29
N PHE A 911 6.33 -5.67 13.89
CA PHE A 911 6.67 -7.00 13.40
C PHE A 911 7.36 -7.78 14.52
N LEU A 912 6.78 -8.91 14.91
CA LEU A 912 7.29 -9.74 15.99
C LEU A 912 7.67 -11.10 15.43
N THR A 913 8.89 -11.55 15.74
CA THR A 913 9.30 -12.93 15.44
C THR A 913 8.50 -13.89 16.32
N LYS A 914 7.76 -14.80 15.69
CA LYS A 914 6.95 -15.82 16.36
C LYS A 914 7.79 -17.07 16.66
N TYR A 915 8.50 -17.58 15.65
CA TYR A 915 9.44 -18.69 15.73
C TYR A 915 10.30 -18.78 14.46
N GLN A 916 11.13 -19.82 14.38
CA GLN A 916 12.00 -20.11 13.24
C GLN A 916 11.75 -21.54 12.74
N ILE A 917 11.76 -21.72 11.42
CA ILE A 917 11.52 -23.01 10.75
C ILE A 917 12.78 -23.40 9.96
N ASP A 918 13.25 -24.64 10.10
CA ASP A 918 14.34 -25.15 9.27
C ASP A 918 13.90 -25.29 7.81
N ILE A 919 14.69 -24.77 6.87
CA ILE A 919 14.35 -24.75 5.42
C ILE A 919 14.03 -26.14 4.86
N GLN A 920 14.63 -27.21 5.42
CA GLN A 920 14.37 -28.60 5.03
C GLN A 920 12.90 -29.01 5.21
N LYS A 921 12.19 -28.44 6.20
CA LYS A 921 10.76 -28.70 6.38
C LYS A 921 9.91 -28.21 5.20
N TYR A 922 10.38 -27.21 4.44
CA TYR A 922 9.71 -26.77 3.21
C TYR A 922 10.12 -27.60 2.00
N HIS A 923 11.34 -28.12 1.97
CA HIS A 923 11.79 -29.05 0.94
C HIS A 923 10.97 -30.35 0.97
N ASP A 924 10.76 -30.91 2.16
CA ASP A 924 10.05 -32.19 2.34
C ASP A 924 8.53 -32.01 2.50
N GLY A 925 8.07 -30.76 2.54
CA GLY A 925 6.67 -30.41 2.74
C GLY A 925 5.79 -30.68 1.51
N ASN A 926 4.50 -30.94 1.76
CA ASN A 926 3.52 -31.11 0.68
C ASN A 926 3.55 -29.90 -0.27
N GLN A 927 3.69 -30.15 -1.58
CA GLN A 927 3.78 -29.12 -2.63
C GLN A 927 4.80 -27.99 -2.35
N HIS A 928 5.86 -28.28 -1.58
CA HIS A 928 6.88 -27.30 -1.19
C HIS A 928 6.28 -26.04 -0.55
N MET A 929 5.21 -26.20 0.23
CA MET A 929 4.50 -25.08 0.83
C MET A 929 5.35 -24.36 1.87
N PHE A 930 5.37 -23.03 1.78
CA PHE A 930 6.00 -22.16 2.78
C PHE A 930 5.05 -21.91 3.94
N ARG A 931 4.81 -22.96 4.73
CA ARG A 931 3.92 -22.87 5.90
C ARG A 931 4.46 -21.90 6.93
N THR A 932 3.62 -20.95 7.32
CA THR A 932 3.93 -20.03 8.42
C THR A 932 3.63 -20.65 9.77
N GLU A 933 2.84 -21.74 9.87
CA GLU A 933 2.55 -22.46 11.11
C GLU A 933 3.69 -23.40 11.56
N ASP A 934 3.95 -23.47 12.88
CA ASP A 934 4.77 -24.54 13.43
C ASP A 934 3.91 -25.81 13.62
N LEU A 935 4.21 -26.81 12.80
CA LEU A 935 3.52 -28.09 12.85
C LEU A 935 4.02 -29.01 13.98
N GLY A 936 5.06 -28.66 14.75
CA GLY A 936 5.66 -29.45 15.85
C GLY A 936 4.91 -30.72 16.29
N LYS A 937 4.14 -30.63 17.39
CA LYS A 937 3.30 -31.74 17.90
C LYS A 937 2.16 -32.14 16.95
N LYS A 938 1.69 -31.22 16.10
CA LYS A 938 0.65 -31.53 15.09
C LYS A 938 1.15 -32.61 14.13
N SER A 939 2.42 -32.61 13.73
CA SER A 939 2.97 -33.53 12.74
C SER A 939 2.82 -35.01 13.14
N GLU A 940 3.11 -35.35 14.40
CA GLU A 940 2.91 -36.72 14.92
C GLU A 940 1.44 -37.13 14.84
N LEU A 941 0.55 -36.24 15.27
CA LEU A 941 -0.90 -36.45 15.21
C LEU A 941 -1.41 -36.61 13.77
N LEU A 942 -0.92 -35.81 12.82
CA LEU A 942 -1.29 -35.94 11.40
C LEU A 942 -0.85 -37.29 10.81
N ASN A 943 0.34 -37.77 11.17
CA ASN A 943 0.82 -39.08 10.74
C ASN A 943 -0.04 -40.21 11.33
N LYS A 944 -0.47 -40.10 12.59
CA LYS A 944 -1.42 -41.05 13.20
C LYS A 944 -2.76 -41.05 12.47
N ILE A 945 -3.34 -39.88 12.22
CA ILE A 945 -4.62 -39.74 11.50
C ILE A 945 -4.49 -40.37 10.09
N LYS A 946 -3.41 -40.06 9.37
CA LYS A 946 -3.15 -40.59 8.02
C LYS A 946 -2.95 -42.10 8.02
N ALA A 947 -2.23 -42.66 8.99
CA ALA A 947 -1.98 -44.10 9.08
C ALA A 947 -3.23 -44.93 9.42
N ARG A 948 -4.26 -44.30 10.01
CA ARG A 948 -5.50 -44.97 10.42
C ARG A 948 -6.58 -45.00 9.35
N GLY A 949 -6.66 -43.98 8.50
CA GLY A 949 -7.68 -43.88 7.47
C GLY A 949 -7.27 -44.53 6.14
N GLU A 950 -8.27 -44.97 5.38
CA GLU A 950 -8.10 -45.29 3.96
C GLU A 950 -8.39 -44.04 3.11
N ILE A 951 -7.82 -43.96 1.91
CA ILE A 951 -8.08 -42.83 1.00
C ILE A 951 -9.54 -42.83 0.51
N LEU A 952 -10.17 -41.67 0.55
CA LEU A 952 -11.59 -41.48 0.22
C LEU A 952 -11.95 -41.88 -1.22
N GLU A 953 -11.03 -41.68 -2.17
CA GLU A 953 -11.25 -42.00 -3.60
C GLU A 953 -11.57 -43.48 -3.85
N ASN A 954 -11.24 -44.39 -2.93
CA ASN A 954 -11.54 -45.82 -3.09
C ASN A 954 -13.04 -46.06 -3.23
N ASP A 955 -13.86 -45.44 -2.37
CA ASP A 955 -15.29 -45.76 -2.24
C ASP A 955 -16.19 -44.73 -2.95
N PHE A 956 -15.71 -43.51 -3.19
CA PHE A 956 -16.51 -42.40 -3.72
C PHE A 956 -15.96 -41.80 -5.00
N TYR A 957 -16.85 -41.25 -5.82
CA TYR A 957 -16.52 -40.39 -6.94
C TYR A 957 -16.61 -38.93 -6.51
N ILE A 958 -15.57 -38.15 -6.79
CA ILE A 958 -15.44 -36.76 -6.37
C ILE A 958 -15.22 -35.89 -7.60
N SER A 959 -16.12 -34.92 -7.82
CA SER A 959 -16.07 -34.04 -8.99
C SER A 959 -16.65 -32.67 -8.70
N THR A 960 -16.30 -31.66 -9.48
CA THR A 960 -16.96 -30.34 -9.39
C THR A 960 -18.36 -30.40 -10.01
N GLY A 961 -19.24 -29.46 -9.64
CA GLY A 961 -20.50 -29.23 -10.33
C GLY A 961 -20.33 -28.68 -11.77
N ALA A 962 -21.44 -28.23 -12.35
CA ALA A 962 -21.52 -27.79 -13.75
C ALA A 962 -20.97 -26.38 -13.97
N GLU A 963 -20.18 -26.20 -15.04
CA GLU A 963 -19.83 -24.88 -15.57
C GLU A 963 -20.92 -24.46 -16.57
N ILE A 964 -21.90 -23.70 -16.10
CA ILE A 964 -23.14 -23.39 -16.83
C ILE A 964 -23.04 -22.17 -17.76
N HIS A 965 -21.93 -21.44 -17.71
CA HIS A 965 -21.63 -20.37 -18.66
C HIS A 965 -21.32 -20.96 -20.05
N GLY A 966 -21.65 -20.26 -21.12
CA GLY A 966 -21.39 -20.69 -22.49
C GLY A 966 -19.90 -20.83 -22.81
N LYS A 967 -19.58 -21.65 -23.81
CA LYS A 967 -18.23 -21.70 -24.37
C LYS A 967 -17.90 -20.32 -24.94
N GLU A 968 -16.92 -19.63 -24.36
CA GLU A 968 -16.39 -18.40 -24.95
C GLU A 968 -15.79 -18.74 -26.32
N SER A 969 -16.46 -18.32 -27.40
CA SER A 969 -15.82 -18.17 -28.70
C SER A 969 -15.34 -16.74 -28.81
N ARG A 970 -14.03 -16.54 -28.93
CA ARG A 970 -13.45 -15.22 -29.17
C ARG A 970 -13.19 -15.06 -30.66
N SER A 971 -13.50 -13.88 -31.19
CA SER A 971 -13.07 -13.52 -32.54
C SER A 971 -11.54 -13.49 -32.61
N ASN A 972 -10.96 -13.54 -33.82
CA ASN A 972 -9.52 -13.35 -34.04
C ASN A 972 -8.99 -12.00 -33.49
N ASN A 973 -9.88 -11.10 -33.10
CA ASN A 973 -9.59 -9.73 -32.68
C ASN A 973 -9.67 -9.59 -31.14
N GLY A 974 -9.76 -10.71 -30.40
CA GLY A 974 -9.79 -10.73 -28.93
C GLY A 974 -11.12 -10.31 -28.31
N THR A 975 -12.11 -9.90 -29.10
CA THR A 975 -13.46 -9.57 -28.61
C THR A 975 -14.19 -10.85 -28.21
N THR A 976 -14.67 -10.90 -26.96
CA THR A 976 -15.59 -11.95 -26.51
C THR A 976 -16.88 -11.81 -27.30
N ILE A 977 -17.10 -12.69 -28.28
CA ILE A 977 -18.44 -12.91 -28.81
C ILE A 977 -19.14 -13.64 -27.67
N SER A 978 -20.22 -13.06 -27.13
CA SER A 978 -20.92 -13.62 -25.98
C SER A 978 -21.31 -15.07 -26.28
N GLY A 979 -20.56 -16.02 -25.71
CA GLY A 979 -21.11 -17.33 -25.42
C GLY A 979 -22.34 -17.12 -24.54
N THR A 980 -23.34 -17.98 -24.70
CA THR A 980 -24.55 -18.02 -23.89
C THR A 980 -24.27 -17.65 -22.43
N SER A 981 -24.93 -16.61 -21.95
CA SER A 981 -24.79 -16.15 -20.57
C SER A 981 -25.36 -17.20 -19.62
N LYS A 982 -24.91 -17.21 -18.36
CA LYS A 982 -25.55 -18.05 -17.32
C LYS A 982 -27.05 -17.74 -17.19
N PHE A 983 -27.47 -16.53 -17.55
CA PHE A 983 -28.89 -16.13 -17.54
C PHE A 983 -29.72 -16.80 -18.64
N ASP A 984 -29.09 -17.44 -19.64
CA ASP A 984 -29.81 -18.15 -20.71
C ASP A 984 -30.31 -19.55 -20.27
N VAL A 985 -29.73 -20.05 -19.18
CA VAL A 985 -30.02 -21.37 -18.60
C VAL A 985 -30.55 -21.30 -17.16
N LEU A 986 -30.43 -20.14 -16.49
CA LEU A 986 -30.94 -19.93 -15.14
C LEU A 986 -32.23 -19.10 -15.15
N HIS A 987 -33.14 -19.48 -14.27
CA HIS A 987 -34.42 -18.82 -14.08
C HIS A 987 -34.66 -18.53 -12.59
N ASP A 988 -35.29 -17.39 -12.29
CA ASP A 988 -35.66 -16.96 -10.93
C ASP A 988 -37.07 -17.41 -10.52
N LYS A 989 -37.73 -18.22 -11.36
CA LYS A 989 -39.06 -18.78 -11.09
C LYS A 989 -39.05 -20.27 -11.36
N PHE A 990 -39.70 -21.02 -10.48
CA PHE A 990 -39.90 -22.45 -10.66
C PHE A 990 -40.81 -22.75 -11.87
N ALA A 991 -40.41 -23.77 -12.65
CA ALA A 991 -41.25 -24.47 -13.61
C ALA A 991 -40.93 -25.97 -13.54
N LYS A 992 -41.90 -26.83 -13.89
CA LYS A 992 -41.81 -28.29 -13.70
C LYS A 992 -40.59 -28.93 -14.37
N GLU A 993 -40.16 -28.38 -15.50
CA GLU A 993 -39.04 -28.87 -16.31
C GLU A 993 -37.67 -28.48 -15.72
N LEU A 994 -37.63 -27.46 -14.84
CA LEU A 994 -36.41 -26.87 -14.33
C LEU A 994 -35.94 -27.57 -13.06
N LYS A 995 -34.62 -27.60 -12.88
CA LYS A 995 -33.97 -28.27 -11.75
C LYS A 995 -33.56 -27.25 -10.68
N PRO A 996 -33.72 -27.53 -9.38
CA PRO A 996 -33.24 -26.64 -8.34
C PRO A 996 -31.72 -26.44 -8.47
N TYR A 997 -31.26 -25.19 -8.41
CA TYR A 997 -29.86 -24.85 -8.62
C TYR A 997 -29.30 -23.98 -7.51
N ILE A 998 -28.06 -24.27 -7.10
CA ILE A 998 -27.32 -23.46 -6.13
C ILE A 998 -25.88 -23.17 -6.58
N GLU A 999 -25.41 -21.98 -6.19
CA GLU A 999 -24.00 -21.59 -6.22
C GLU A 999 -23.30 -21.94 -4.90
N GLY A 1000 -21.97 -21.99 -4.89
CA GLY A 1000 -21.20 -22.29 -3.68
C GLY A 1000 -21.49 -21.34 -2.50
N SER A 1001 -21.90 -20.09 -2.77
CA SER A 1001 -22.28 -19.10 -1.75
C SER A 1001 -23.57 -19.44 -0.98
N ALA A 1002 -24.43 -20.29 -1.54
CA ALA A 1002 -25.65 -20.76 -0.87
C ALA A 1002 -25.35 -21.68 0.32
N ILE A 1003 -24.16 -22.27 0.36
CA ILE A 1003 -23.67 -23.07 1.47
C ILE A 1003 -22.99 -22.12 2.47
N GLN A 1004 -23.70 -21.81 3.55
CA GLN A 1004 -23.26 -20.85 4.57
C GLN A 1004 -22.92 -21.53 5.89
N LYS A 1005 -22.11 -20.85 6.71
CA LYS A 1005 -21.86 -21.26 8.10
C LYS A 1005 -23.16 -21.13 8.88
N SER A 1006 -23.69 -22.25 9.37
CA SER A 1006 -24.79 -22.20 10.35
C SER A 1006 -24.28 -21.57 11.64
N ARG A 1007 -25.02 -20.61 12.21
CA ARG A 1007 -24.76 -20.06 13.55
C ARG A 1007 -24.97 -21.08 14.67
N GLU A 1008 -25.61 -22.20 14.34
CA GLU A 1008 -26.15 -23.15 15.31
C GLU A 1008 -25.65 -24.58 15.05
N GLY A 1009 -24.56 -24.81 14.32
CA GLY A 1009 -24.00 -26.18 14.16
C GLY A 1009 -23.26 -26.44 12.84
N ARG A 1010 -22.92 -27.70 12.56
CA ARG A 1010 -22.15 -28.14 11.37
C ARG A 1010 -22.95 -28.22 10.07
N TYR A 1011 -24.26 -28.44 10.16
CA TYR A 1011 -25.13 -28.70 9.00
C TYR A 1011 -26.00 -27.48 8.61
N SER A 1012 -26.20 -27.26 7.30
CA SER A 1012 -27.06 -26.19 6.76
C SER A 1012 -27.86 -26.68 5.55
N TYR A 1013 -29.08 -26.18 5.39
CA TYR A 1013 -29.84 -26.32 4.14
C TYR A 1013 -29.68 -25.06 3.29
N PRO A 1014 -29.26 -25.18 2.01
CA PRO A 1014 -29.15 -24.02 1.14
C PRO A 1014 -30.55 -23.52 0.76
N ILE A 1015 -30.71 -22.20 0.71
CA ILE A 1015 -31.91 -21.57 0.15
C ILE A 1015 -31.81 -21.66 -1.37
N ILE A 1016 -32.83 -22.22 -2.01
CA ILE A 1016 -32.90 -22.34 -3.47
C ILE A 1016 -33.67 -21.12 -3.99
N GLU A 1017 -32.95 -20.23 -4.67
CA GLU A 1017 -33.50 -19.01 -5.27
C GLU A 1017 -33.54 -19.09 -6.81
N THR A 1018 -32.86 -20.08 -7.39
CA THR A 1018 -32.67 -20.21 -8.84
C THR A 1018 -32.91 -21.63 -9.32
N TRP A 1019 -33.34 -21.75 -10.57
CA TRP A 1019 -33.63 -23.01 -11.24
C TRP A 1019 -32.91 -23.11 -12.58
N LEU A 1020 -32.29 -24.26 -12.86
CA LEU A 1020 -31.51 -24.56 -14.06
C LEU A 1020 -32.35 -25.29 -15.11
N ASP A 1021 -32.36 -24.79 -16.34
CA ASP A 1021 -32.85 -25.49 -17.52
C ASP A 1021 -31.78 -26.44 -18.07
N TYR A 1022 -31.79 -27.67 -17.59
CA TYR A 1022 -30.82 -28.68 -18.05
C TYR A 1022 -31.11 -29.20 -19.46
N ASN A 1023 -32.27 -28.89 -20.07
CA ASN A 1023 -32.51 -29.23 -21.48
C ASN A 1023 -31.62 -28.40 -22.43
N LYS A 1024 -31.03 -27.33 -21.91
CA LYS A 1024 -30.04 -26.49 -22.59
C LYS A 1024 -28.59 -26.85 -22.20
N ALA A 1025 -28.32 -28.10 -21.82
CA ALA A 1025 -26.97 -28.55 -21.47
C ALA A 1025 -25.94 -28.33 -22.60
N ASP A 1026 -26.36 -28.38 -23.86
CA ASP A 1026 -25.50 -28.24 -25.03
C ASP A 1026 -24.84 -26.86 -25.16
N ILE A 1027 -25.46 -25.83 -24.56
CA ILE A 1027 -24.94 -24.46 -24.54
C ILE A 1027 -24.13 -24.15 -23.28
N MET A 1028 -23.96 -25.11 -22.36
CA MET A 1028 -23.11 -24.99 -21.18
C MET A 1028 -21.66 -25.41 -21.51
N ARG A 1029 -20.68 -24.80 -20.83
CA ARG A 1029 -19.26 -25.11 -21.02
C ARG A 1029 -18.90 -26.51 -20.52
N SER A 1030 -19.40 -26.88 -19.35
CA SER A 1030 -19.23 -28.23 -18.76
C SER A 1030 -20.49 -28.61 -18.00
N PRO A 1031 -21.55 -29.09 -18.67
CA PRO A 1031 -22.83 -29.44 -18.01
C PRO A 1031 -22.71 -30.59 -17.01
N LYS A 1032 -21.64 -31.40 -17.11
CA LYS A 1032 -21.48 -32.71 -16.46
C LYS A 1032 -22.58 -33.70 -16.92
N PHE A 1033 -22.61 -34.89 -16.35
CA PHE A 1033 -23.63 -35.91 -16.62
C PHE A 1033 -24.72 -35.84 -15.55
N LYS A 1034 -25.97 -36.21 -15.90
CA LYS A 1034 -27.15 -35.97 -15.04
C LYS A 1034 -27.10 -36.74 -13.73
N GLU A 1035 -26.58 -37.96 -13.77
CA GLU A 1035 -26.43 -38.87 -12.62
C GLU A 1035 -25.50 -38.29 -11.54
N LEU A 1036 -24.67 -37.31 -11.89
CA LEU A 1036 -23.89 -36.56 -10.89
C LEU A 1036 -24.79 -35.75 -9.96
N PHE A 1037 -25.97 -35.33 -10.43
CA PHE A 1037 -26.90 -34.50 -9.69
C PHE A 1037 -28.15 -35.27 -9.25
N ASP A 1038 -28.57 -36.29 -10.00
CA ASP A 1038 -29.77 -37.07 -9.72
C ASP A 1038 -29.59 -38.13 -8.62
N SER A 1039 -28.36 -38.33 -8.15
CA SER A 1039 -28.02 -39.20 -7.02
C SER A 1039 -27.98 -38.43 -5.70
N ASP A 1040 -28.23 -39.16 -4.61
CA ASP A 1040 -27.92 -38.70 -3.26
C ASP A 1040 -26.42 -38.37 -3.17
N LYS A 1041 -26.09 -37.23 -2.58
CA LYS A 1041 -24.70 -36.74 -2.59
C LYS A 1041 -24.38 -35.85 -1.41
N ILE A 1042 -23.09 -35.68 -1.18
CA ILE A 1042 -22.57 -34.60 -0.33
C ILE A 1042 -22.14 -33.46 -1.24
N ILE A 1043 -22.58 -32.24 -0.92
CA ILE A 1043 -22.17 -31.02 -1.60
C ILE A 1043 -21.23 -30.25 -0.69
N ILE A 1044 -20.03 -29.93 -1.19
CA ILE A 1044 -18.99 -29.19 -0.48
C ILE A 1044 -18.77 -27.85 -1.16
N ARG A 1045 -18.70 -26.77 -0.38
CA ARG A 1045 -18.32 -25.45 -0.90
C ARG A 1045 -16.83 -25.41 -1.21
N ARG A 1046 -16.48 -25.05 -2.46
CA ARG A 1046 -15.09 -24.95 -2.93
C ARG A 1046 -14.32 -23.79 -2.30
N SER A 1047 -14.84 -22.57 -2.41
CA SER A 1047 -14.16 -21.38 -1.90
C SER A 1047 -14.81 -20.94 -0.59
N SER A 1048 -14.26 -21.40 0.52
CA SER A 1048 -14.83 -21.12 1.83
C SER A 1048 -14.34 -19.78 2.38
N GLY A 1049 -13.08 -19.38 2.11
CA GLY A 1049 -12.43 -18.26 2.84
C GLY A 1049 -12.43 -18.48 4.35
N LEU A 1050 -12.71 -19.72 4.78
CA LEU A 1050 -12.95 -20.16 6.15
C LEU A 1050 -11.99 -21.31 6.43
N LEU A 1051 -11.52 -21.43 7.66
CA LEU A 1051 -10.58 -22.46 8.12
C LEU A 1051 -11.22 -23.86 8.26
N ARG A 1052 -12.22 -24.22 7.42
CA ARG A 1052 -12.92 -25.52 7.51
C ARG A 1052 -13.62 -25.95 6.23
N ILE A 1053 -13.89 -27.25 6.11
CA ILE A 1053 -14.73 -27.83 5.06
C ILE A 1053 -16.20 -27.54 5.41
N LEU A 1054 -16.99 -27.13 4.42
CA LEU A 1054 -18.44 -26.95 4.57
C LEU A 1054 -19.15 -27.97 3.68
N ALA A 1055 -19.59 -29.07 4.29
CA ALA A 1055 -20.25 -30.16 3.60
C ALA A 1055 -21.72 -30.31 4.03
N ILE A 1056 -22.62 -30.40 3.06
CA ILE A 1056 -24.05 -30.64 3.29
C ILE A 1056 -24.47 -31.93 2.61
N TYR A 1057 -25.49 -32.59 3.15
CA TYR A 1057 -26.09 -33.76 2.53
C TYR A 1057 -27.30 -33.36 1.70
N ASP A 1058 -27.37 -33.86 0.48
CA ASP A 1058 -28.42 -33.56 -0.47
C ASP A 1058 -29.17 -34.83 -0.89
N GLN A 1059 -30.44 -34.88 -0.49
CA GLN A 1059 -31.45 -35.83 -0.95
C GLN A 1059 -32.45 -35.19 -1.92
N LYS A 1060 -32.38 -33.86 -2.11
CA LYS A 1060 -33.30 -33.09 -2.96
C LYS A 1060 -32.81 -33.01 -4.41
N LYS A 1061 -31.69 -33.66 -4.74
CA LYS A 1061 -31.12 -33.77 -6.09
C LYS A 1061 -30.87 -32.39 -6.72
N ILE A 1062 -30.22 -31.52 -5.93
CA ILE A 1062 -29.90 -30.15 -6.29
C ILE A 1062 -28.74 -30.12 -7.29
N TYR A 1063 -28.90 -29.31 -8.34
CA TYR A 1063 -27.85 -29.04 -9.33
C TYR A 1063 -26.95 -27.91 -8.82
N THR A 1064 -25.65 -27.98 -9.10
CA THR A 1064 -24.68 -27.05 -8.52
C THR A 1064 -23.69 -26.51 -9.54
N SER A 1065 -23.15 -25.32 -9.28
CA SER A 1065 -22.05 -24.74 -10.05
C SER A 1065 -20.70 -25.44 -9.82
N GLU A 1066 -19.68 -25.06 -10.59
CA GLU A 1066 -18.29 -25.51 -10.42
C GLU A 1066 -17.62 -25.00 -9.13
N LYS A 1067 -18.31 -24.13 -8.39
CA LYS A 1067 -17.96 -23.68 -7.04
C LYS A 1067 -18.42 -24.65 -5.95
N CYS A 1068 -19.07 -25.74 -6.32
CA CYS A 1068 -19.39 -26.86 -5.44
C CYS A 1068 -18.61 -28.11 -5.88
N ILE A 1069 -18.19 -28.91 -4.89
CA ILE A 1069 -17.66 -30.27 -5.09
C ILE A 1069 -18.71 -31.27 -4.64
N LEU A 1070 -18.90 -32.31 -5.43
CA LEU A 1070 -19.88 -33.36 -5.22
C LEU A 1070 -19.15 -34.66 -4.88
N ILE A 1071 -19.58 -35.32 -3.81
CA ILE A 1071 -19.14 -36.67 -3.42
C ILE A 1071 -20.33 -37.60 -3.55
N ILE A 1072 -20.17 -38.65 -4.36
CA ILE A 1072 -21.23 -39.61 -4.71
C ILE A 1072 -20.68 -41.03 -4.57
N LEU A 1073 -21.56 -41.97 -4.19
CA LEU A 1073 -21.22 -43.39 -4.24
C LEU A 1073 -20.98 -43.84 -5.67
N LYS A 1074 -19.89 -44.58 -5.90
CA LYS A 1074 -19.59 -45.10 -7.25
C LYS A 1074 -20.68 -46.03 -7.78
N SER A 1075 -21.41 -46.72 -6.91
CA SER A 1075 -22.52 -47.60 -7.31
C SER A 1075 -23.72 -46.85 -7.91
N ASP A 1076 -23.82 -45.55 -7.65
CA ASP A 1076 -24.94 -44.72 -8.11
C ASP A 1076 -24.61 -44.03 -9.43
N LEU A 1077 -23.41 -44.28 -9.98
CA LEU A 1077 -22.95 -43.75 -11.25
C LEU A 1077 -23.16 -44.73 -12.41
N PRO A 1078 -23.16 -44.26 -13.66
CA PRO A 1078 -23.12 -45.11 -14.84
C PRO A 1078 -21.89 -46.02 -14.87
N THR A 1079 -21.98 -47.19 -15.51
CA THR A 1079 -20.90 -48.18 -15.58
C THR A 1079 -19.60 -47.62 -16.15
N SER A 1080 -19.67 -46.62 -17.03
CA SER A 1080 -18.51 -45.89 -17.58
C SER A 1080 -17.64 -45.18 -16.53
N HIS A 1081 -18.17 -44.95 -15.33
CA HIS A 1081 -17.47 -44.30 -14.22
C HIS A 1081 -17.21 -45.27 -13.04
N ARG A 1082 -17.50 -46.57 -13.20
CA ARG A 1082 -17.26 -47.63 -12.22
C ARG A 1082 -16.01 -48.42 -12.60
N GLN A 1083 -14.83 -48.04 -12.12
CA GLN A 1083 -13.62 -48.82 -12.41
C GLN A 1083 -13.35 -49.95 -11.41
N TYR A 1084 -13.88 -49.90 -10.17
CA TYR A 1084 -13.73 -50.97 -9.17
C TYR A 1084 -14.88 -50.85 -8.15
N GLU A 1085 -15.77 -51.84 -8.06
CA GLU A 1085 -16.75 -51.96 -6.96
C GLU A 1085 -16.20 -52.94 -5.91
N LYS A 1086 -16.07 -52.50 -4.64
CA LYS A 1086 -15.83 -53.37 -3.48
C LYS A 1086 -17.16 -53.64 -2.77
N GLU A 1087 -17.27 -54.80 -2.11
CA GLU A 1087 -18.49 -55.25 -1.41
C GLU A 1087 -18.84 -54.42 -0.17
N ASN A 1088 -17.88 -53.74 0.47
CA ASN A 1088 -18.10 -53.04 1.73
C ASN A 1088 -18.28 -51.52 1.51
N LYS A 1089 -19.53 -51.08 1.39
CA LYS A 1089 -19.91 -49.70 1.05
C LYS A 1089 -19.99 -48.82 2.30
N LEU A 1090 -19.38 -47.64 2.23
CA LEU A 1090 -19.45 -46.62 3.27
C LEU A 1090 -20.63 -45.66 2.98
N GLU A 1091 -21.52 -45.43 3.94
CA GLU A 1091 -22.72 -44.61 3.74
C GLU A 1091 -22.40 -43.11 3.71
N LEU A 1092 -23.10 -42.35 2.85
CA LEU A 1092 -22.89 -40.90 2.70
C LEU A 1092 -23.09 -40.13 4.02
N LYS A 1093 -24.10 -40.47 4.83
CA LYS A 1093 -24.34 -39.82 6.12
C LYS A 1093 -23.22 -40.07 7.14
N TYR A 1094 -22.63 -41.27 7.12
CA TYR A 1094 -21.46 -41.57 7.94
C TYR A 1094 -20.24 -40.73 7.49
N LEU A 1095 -19.99 -40.67 6.18
CA LEU A 1095 -18.93 -39.83 5.64
C LEU A 1095 -19.14 -38.35 5.98
N LEU A 1096 -20.38 -37.87 5.89
CA LEU A 1096 -20.76 -36.50 6.21
C LEU A 1096 -20.43 -36.14 7.67
N ALA A 1097 -20.58 -37.08 8.61
CA ALA A 1097 -20.17 -36.89 10.01
C ALA A 1097 -18.65 -36.69 10.13
N LEU A 1098 -17.87 -37.51 9.41
CA LEU A 1098 -16.41 -37.42 9.43
C LEU A 1098 -15.90 -36.15 8.77
N ILE A 1099 -16.37 -35.80 7.57
CA ILE A 1099 -15.89 -34.63 6.81
C ILE A 1099 -16.18 -33.32 7.54
N ASN A 1100 -17.30 -33.22 8.27
CA ASN A 1100 -17.62 -32.04 9.07
C ASN A 1100 -17.06 -32.11 10.52
N SER A 1101 -16.29 -33.14 10.87
CA SER A 1101 -15.69 -33.27 12.20
C SER A 1101 -14.54 -32.26 12.38
N ARG A 1102 -14.32 -31.82 13.63
CA ARG A 1102 -13.17 -30.95 13.96
C ARG A 1102 -11.85 -31.63 13.67
N LEU A 1103 -11.80 -32.96 13.77
CA LEU A 1103 -10.62 -33.74 13.43
C LEU A 1103 -10.23 -33.61 11.95
N ILE A 1104 -11.19 -33.77 11.04
CA ILE A 1104 -10.92 -33.65 9.60
C ILE A 1104 -10.70 -32.19 9.19
N ASP A 1105 -11.39 -31.24 9.81
CA ASP A 1105 -11.08 -29.81 9.65
C ASP A 1105 -9.62 -29.52 10.06
N PHE A 1106 -9.20 -29.98 11.24
CA PHE A 1106 -7.82 -29.87 11.73
C PHE A 1106 -6.82 -30.54 10.78
N TYR A 1107 -7.11 -31.76 10.31
CA TYR A 1107 -6.25 -32.47 9.38
C TYR A 1107 -6.11 -31.72 8.06
N TYR A 1108 -7.24 -31.28 7.49
CA TYR A 1108 -7.28 -30.57 6.22
C TYR A 1108 -6.50 -29.25 6.29
N GLU A 1109 -6.78 -28.43 7.32
CA GLU A 1109 -6.06 -27.19 7.60
C GLU A 1109 -4.55 -27.44 7.80
N SER A 1110 -4.19 -28.48 8.55
CA SER A 1110 -2.79 -28.77 8.85
C SER A 1110 -2.03 -29.41 7.68
N VAL A 1111 -2.69 -30.06 6.72
CA VAL A 1111 -2.05 -30.73 5.55
C VAL A 1111 -2.06 -29.89 4.29
N TYR A 1112 -3.10 -29.09 4.07
CA TYR A 1112 -3.22 -28.21 2.91
C TYR A 1112 -3.08 -26.72 3.25
N GLY A 1113 -3.17 -26.33 4.52
CA GLY A 1113 -2.97 -24.95 4.96
C GLY A 1113 -4.27 -24.16 4.99
N GLY A 1114 -4.34 -23.14 5.85
CA GLY A 1114 -5.48 -22.23 5.91
C GLY A 1114 -5.70 -21.47 4.59
N PHE A 1115 -6.97 -21.10 4.32
CA PHE A 1115 -7.37 -20.28 3.18
C PHE A 1115 -7.12 -20.88 1.78
N ILE A 1116 -6.90 -22.20 1.67
CA ILE A 1116 -6.92 -22.91 0.39
C ILE A 1116 -8.37 -23.20 -0.03
N ASP A 1117 -8.67 -23.01 -1.32
CA ASP A 1117 -9.90 -23.52 -1.94
C ASP A 1117 -9.92 -25.05 -1.84
N VAL A 1118 -11.03 -25.65 -1.44
CA VAL A 1118 -11.15 -27.11 -1.44
C VAL A 1118 -11.13 -27.61 -2.88
N TYR A 1119 -10.15 -28.45 -3.24
CA TYR A 1119 -10.11 -29.11 -4.56
C TYR A 1119 -10.47 -30.59 -4.46
N PRO A 1120 -11.05 -31.20 -5.51
CA PRO A 1120 -11.35 -32.63 -5.54
C PRO A 1120 -10.15 -33.51 -5.16
N ASN A 1121 -8.95 -33.17 -5.64
CA ASN A 1121 -7.74 -33.95 -5.33
C ASN A 1121 -7.38 -33.92 -3.84
N ASN A 1122 -7.60 -32.81 -3.13
CA ASN A 1122 -7.34 -32.76 -1.69
C ASN A 1122 -8.31 -33.68 -0.92
N LEU A 1123 -9.57 -33.74 -1.38
CA LEU A 1123 -10.59 -34.59 -0.75
C LEU A 1123 -10.36 -36.07 -1.02
N LYS A 1124 -9.90 -36.42 -2.22
CA LYS A 1124 -9.56 -37.81 -2.60
C LYS A 1124 -8.54 -38.44 -1.66
N GLU A 1125 -7.60 -37.64 -1.17
CA GLU A 1125 -6.52 -38.05 -0.26
C GLU A 1125 -6.90 -37.94 1.23
N LEU A 1126 -8.14 -37.57 1.58
CA LEU A 1126 -8.56 -37.53 2.98
C LEU A 1126 -8.53 -38.94 3.60
N PRO A 1127 -7.90 -39.10 4.79
CA PRO A 1127 -7.89 -40.37 5.51
C PRO A 1127 -9.24 -40.57 6.19
N ILE A 1128 -9.97 -41.62 5.82
CA ILE A 1128 -11.30 -41.95 6.35
C ILE A 1128 -11.29 -43.33 6.99
N VAL A 1129 -11.68 -43.39 8.27
CA VAL A 1129 -11.75 -44.65 9.05
C VAL A 1129 -13.06 -45.39 8.78
N LYS A 1130 -12.98 -46.71 8.59
CA LYS A 1130 -14.14 -47.61 8.49
C LYS A 1130 -14.49 -48.17 9.87
N ALA A 1131 -15.63 -47.76 10.42
CA ALA A 1131 -16.15 -48.27 11.69
C ALA A 1131 -16.92 -49.60 11.50
N ILE A 1132 -17.04 -50.38 12.59
CA ILE A 1132 -17.96 -51.53 12.65
C ILE A 1132 -19.42 -51.07 12.53
N ASP A 1133 -20.30 -51.96 12.06
CA ASP A 1133 -21.66 -51.59 11.64
C ASP A 1133 -22.52 -50.97 12.76
N SER A 1134 -22.38 -51.43 14.02
CA SER A 1134 -23.12 -50.86 15.16
C SER A 1134 -22.76 -49.40 15.42
N VAL A 1135 -21.45 -49.10 15.45
CA VAL A 1135 -20.94 -47.74 15.62
C VAL A 1135 -21.33 -46.85 14.44
N ARG A 1136 -21.22 -47.39 13.22
CA ARG A 1136 -21.62 -46.68 12.00
C ARG A 1136 -23.09 -46.30 12.02
N ARG A 1137 -23.96 -47.23 12.41
CA ARG A 1137 -25.41 -47.00 12.57
C ARG A 1137 -25.68 -45.88 13.57
N ASN A 1138 -25.05 -45.90 14.74
CA ASN A 1138 -25.23 -44.85 15.74
C ASN A 1138 -24.83 -43.46 15.23
N ILE A 1139 -23.71 -43.35 14.50
CA ILE A 1139 -23.28 -42.08 13.91
C ILE A 1139 -24.29 -41.58 12.88
N ILE A 1140 -24.82 -42.47 12.03
CA ILE A 1140 -25.87 -42.11 11.06
C ILE A 1140 -27.12 -41.60 11.77
N VAL A 1141 -27.53 -42.26 12.86
CA VAL A 1141 -28.69 -41.81 13.67
C VAL A 1141 -28.45 -40.42 14.29
N LEU A 1142 -27.24 -40.13 14.78
CA LEU A 1142 -26.89 -38.80 15.29
C LEU A 1142 -26.95 -37.73 14.19
N VAL A 1143 -26.48 -38.04 12.98
CA VAL A 1143 -26.62 -37.15 11.81
C VAL A 1143 -28.09 -36.91 11.49
N ASP A 1144 -28.94 -37.96 11.51
CA ASP A 1144 -30.37 -37.83 11.28
C ASP A 1144 -31.06 -36.95 12.33
N TYR A 1145 -30.66 -37.06 13.60
CA TYR A 1145 -31.15 -36.17 14.67
C TYR A 1145 -30.79 -34.71 14.38
N LEU A 1146 -29.53 -34.45 13.99
CA LEU A 1146 -29.07 -33.10 13.67
C LEU A 1146 -29.78 -32.50 12.45
N LEU A 1147 -29.95 -33.28 11.38
CA LEU A 1147 -30.68 -32.87 10.19
C LEU A 1147 -32.14 -32.57 10.51
N GLN A 1148 -32.79 -33.40 11.33
CA GLN A 1148 -34.18 -33.20 11.73
C GLN A 1148 -34.37 -31.98 12.65
N LEU A 1149 -33.49 -31.77 13.62
CA LEU A 1149 -33.52 -30.60 14.50
C LEU A 1149 -33.43 -29.29 13.69
N LYS A 1150 -32.57 -29.27 12.66
CA LYS A 1150 -32.40 -28.11 11.76
C LYS A 1150 -33.62 -27.77 10.92
N ILE A 1151 -34.50 -28.74 10.67
CA ILE A 1151 -35.72 -28.51 9.86
C ILE A 1151 -36.80 -27.82 10.70
N ILE A 1152 -36.89 -28.12 12.01
CA ILE A 1152 -38.09 -27.81 12.80
C ILE A 1152 -37.85 -26.77 13.90
N ILE A 1153 -36.68 -26.73 14.57
CA ILE A 1153 -36.47 -25.88 15.75
C ILE A 1153 -35.10 -25.18 15.72
N ASN A 1154 -35.11 -23.90 16.07
CA ASN A 1154 -33.93 -23.05 16.26
C ASN A 1154 -33.34 -23.19 17.70
N THR A 1155 -33.30 -24.41 18.28
CA THR A 1155 -32.75 -24.63 19.63
C THR A 1155 -31.27 -24.99 19.55
N SER A 1156 -30.43 -24.00 19.85
CA SER A 1156 -28.97 -24.10 19.74
C SER A 1156 -28.33 -25.17 20.64
N VAL A 1157 -28.94 -25.51 21.78
CA VAL A 1157 -28.30 -26.34 22.81
C VAL A 1157 -28.24 -27.82 22.42
N GLN A 1158 -29.35 -28.44 21.97
CA GLN A 1158 -29.31 -29.86 21.55
C GLN A 1158 -28.42 -30.06 20.34
N ILE A 1159 -28.43 -29.11 19.40
CA ILE A 1159 -27.60 -29.18 18.19
C ILE A 1159 -26.11 -29.13 18.57
N GLN A 1160 -25.71 -28.21 19.47
CA GLN A 1160 -24.34 -28.15 19.97
C GLN A 1160 -23.92 -29.43 20.70
N PHE A 1161 -24.81 -30.01 21.50
CA PHE A 1161 -24.52 -31.26 22.20
C PHE A 1161 -24.25 -32.42 21.23
N PHE A 1162 -25.16 -32.68 20.29
CA PHE A 1162 -24.98 -33.76 19.32
C PHE A 1162 -23.81 -33.51 18.37
N ASP A 1163 -23.55 -32.26 17.99
CA ASP A 1163 -22.35 -31.90 17.22
C ASP A 1163 -21.07 -32.23 17.99
N ASN A 1164 -21.00 -31.93 19.30
CA ASN A 1164 -19.84 -32.25 20.14
C ASN A 1164 -19.72 -33.77 20.39
N LEU A 1165 -20.86 -34.47 20.52
CA LEU A 1165 -20.88 -35.93 20.68
C LEU A 1165 -20.31 -36.62 19.44
N ILE A 1166 -20.67 -36.18 18.23
CA ILE A 1166 -20.09 -36.69 16.99
C ILE A 1166 -18.57 -36.50 16.98
N ASP A 1167 -18.07 -35.31 17.33
CA ASP A 1167 -16.61 -35.09 17.40
C ASP A 1167 -15.92 -36.07 18.36
N CYS A 1168 -16.46 -36.26 19.55
CA CYS A 1168 -15.89 -37.18 20.54
C CYS A 1168 -15.89 -38.64 20.03
N VAL A 1169 -16.97 -39.05 19.36
CA VAL A 1169 -17.04 -40.36 18.67
C VAL A 1169 -15.96 -40.46 17.59
N VAL A 1170 -15.75 -39.40 16.80
CA VAL A 1170 -14.72 -39.37 15.76
C VAL A 1170 -13.32 -39.43 16.36
N TYR A 1171 -13.04 -38.71 17.45
CA TYR A 1171 -11.76 -38.80 18.15
C TYR A 1171 -11.46 -40.24 18.62
N GLU A 1172 -12.46 -40.94 19.17
CA GLU A 1172 -12.32 -42.34 19.58
C GLU A 1172 -12.11 -43.28 18.38
N LEU A 1173 -12.81 -43.06 17.26
CA LEU A 1173 -12.66 -43.85 16.04
C LEU A 1173 -11.25 -43.82 15.46
N TYR A 1174 -10.59 -42.67 15.48
CA TYR A 1174 -9.21 -42.52 14.98
C TYR A 1174 -8.17 -43.03 15.98
N GLN A 1175 -8.58 -43.57 17.13
CA GLN A 1175 -7.72 -44.16 18.15
C GLN A 1175 -6.60 -43.21 18.59
N LEU A 1176 -6.95 -41.94 18.81
CA LEU A 1176 -6.08 -40.94 19.40
C LEU A 1176 -5.52 -41.49 20.74
N GLU A 1177 -4.19 -41.44 20.88
CA GLU A 1177 -3.43 -42.09 21.95
C GLU A 1177 -3.74 -41.41 23.28
N SER A 1178 -4.75 -41.95 23.97
CA SER A 1178 -5.06 -41.78 25.40
C SER A 1178 -6.53 -42.12 25.72
N ILE A 1179 -7.44 -42.26 24.75
CA ILE A 1179 -8.87 -42.50 25.06
C ILE A 1179 -9.09 -43.84 25.79
N LYS A 1180 -8.45 -44.93 25.35
CA LYS A 1180 -8.52 -46.25 26.01
C LYS A 1180 -7.82 -46.29 27.37
N SER A 1181 -6.68 -45.60 27.53
CA SER A 1181 -5.88 -45.62 28.77
C SER A 1181 -6.40 -44.65 29.84
N THR A 1182 -7.25 -43.67 29.48
CA THR A 1182 -7.87 -42.70 30.40
C THR A 1182 -9.28 -43.10 30.84
N GLY A 1183 -9.80 -44.24 30.37
CA GLY A 1183 -11.14 -44.72 30.69
C GLY A 1183 -12.27 -43.87 30.08
N CYS A 1184 -12.02 -43.20 28.95
CA CYS A 1184 -12.97 -42.32 28.27
C CYS A 1184 -13.69 -43.04 27.11
N GLU A 1185 -14.04 -44.31 27.26
CA GLU A 1185 -14.62 -45.14 26.19
C GLU A 1185 -16.09 -44.77 25.97
N LEU A 1186 -16.36 -43.88 25.01
CA LEU A 1186 -17.68 -43.37 24.71
C LEU A 1186 -18.48 -44.39 23.87
N LEU A 1187 -17.82 -45.03 22.89
CA LEU A 1187 -18.46 -46.02 22.02
C LEU A 1187 -19.02 -47.23 22.77
N LYS A 1188 -18.42 -47.61 23.90
CA LYS A 1188 -18.94 -48.70 24.77
C LYS A 1188 -20.25 -48.33 25.47
N ASN A 1189 -20.45 -47.05 25.75
CA ASN A 1189 -21.58 -46.53 26.50
C ASN A 1189 -22.65 -45.92 25.57
N LEU A 1190 -22.39 -45.87 24.26
CA LEU A 1190 -23.34 -45.43 23.25
C LEU A 1190 -24.15 -46.64 22.76
N ASN A 1191 -25.25 -46.93 23.45
CA ASN A 1191 -26.20 -47.99 23.09
C ASN A 1191 -26.80 -47.77 21.68
N ASP A 1192 -27.45 -48.79 21.10
CA ASP A 1192 -28.16 -48.68 19.81
C ASP A 1192 -29.19 -47.53 19.88
N LEU A 1193 -28.85 -46.40 19.27
CA LEU A 1193 -29.68 -45.19 19.30
C LEU A 1193 -30.97 -45.43 18.51
N THR A 1194 -32.07 -44.82 18.95
CA THR A 1194 -33.37 -45.01 18.31
C THR A 1194 -33.42 -44.30 16.97
N ALA A 1195 -33.30 -45.03 15.85
CA ALA A 1195 -33.41 -44.46 14.51
C ALA A 1195 -34.77 -43.79 14.28
N LEU A 1196 -34.76 -42.62 13.64
CA LEU A 1196 -35.98 -41.94 13.21
C LEU A 1196 -36.59 -42.70 12.03
N LYS A 1197 -37.92 -42.83 12.02
CA LYS A 1197 -38.63 -43.41 10.87
C LYS A 1197 -39.26 -42.32 10.02
N ASP A 1198 -39.19 -42.46 8.71
CA ASP A 1198 -39.69 -41.46 7.77
C ASP A 1198 -41.19 -41.20 7.94
N GLU A 1199 -41.98 -42.25 8.23
CA GLU A 1199 -43.43 -42.13 8.47
C GLU A 1199 -43.83 -41.41 9.77
N TRP A 1200 -42.89 -41.08 10.66
CA TRP A 1200 -43.21 -40.37 11.91
C TRP A 1200 -43.50 -38.89 11.68
N SER A 1201 -44.46 -38.34 12.42
CA SER A 1201 -44.66 -36.89 12.48
C SER A 1201 -43.43 -36.19 13.06
N ASP A 1202 -43.21 -34.95 12.62
CA ASP A 1202 -42.13 -34.09 13.10
C ASP A 1202 -42.13 -33.97 14.64
N GLU A 1203 -43.30 -33.85 15.27
CA GLU A 1203 -43.45 -33.84 16.72
C GLU A 1203 -42.93 -35.11 17.40
N LYS A 1204 -43.19 -36.28 16.81
CA LYS A 1204 -42.75 -37.57 17.36
C LYS A 1204 -41.24 -37.73 17.20
N LYS A 1205 -40.69 -37.29 16.07
CA LYS A 1205 -39.24 -37.28 15.84
C LYS A 1205 -38.54 -36.38 16.87
N ILE A 1206 -39.05 -35.16 17.09
CA ILE A 1206 -38.50 -34.23 18.11
C ILE A 1206 -38.55 -34.84 19.51
N LYS A 1207 -39.70 -35.35 19.96
CA LYS A 1207 -39.82 -35.95 21.31
C LYS A 1207 -38.83 -37.10 21.52
N THR A 1208 -38.56 -37.87 20.47
CA THR A 1208 -37.57 -38.95 20.50
C THR A 1208 -36.16 -38.38 20.69
N ILE A 1209 -35.80 -37.36 19.89
CA ILE A 1209 -34.50 -36.69 19.98
C ILE A 1209 -34.32 -36.02 21.36
N GLU A 1210 -35.33 -35.34 21.89
CA GLU A 1210 -35.29 -34.71 23.21
C GLU A 1210 -35.11 -35.72 24.34
N LYS A 1211 -35.74 -36.89 24.23
CA LYS A 1211 -35.55 -37.97 25.20
C LYS A 1211 -34.10 -38.45 25.22
N VAL A 1212 -33.53 -38.72 24.03
CA VAL A 1212 -32.13 -39.15 23.91
C VAL A 1212 -31.18 -38.05 24.39
N TYR A 1213 -31.46 -36.79 24.05
CA TYR A 1213 -30.68 -35.66 24.54
C TYR A 1213 -30.69 -35.60 26.07
N LYS A 1214 -31.86 -35.66 26.73
CA LYS A 1214 -31.96 -35.62 28.19
C LYS A 1214 -31.21 -36.76 28.88
N GLU A 1215 -31.24 -37.96 28.29
CA GLU A 1215 -30.53 -39.13 28.81
C GLU A 1215 -29.02 -38.97 28.68
N LEU A 1216 -28.53 -38.63 27.48
CA LEU A 1216 -27.10 -38.57 27.21
C LEU A 1216 -26.43 -37.31 27.79
N SER A 1217 -27.16 -36.21 27.92
CA SER A 1217 -26.65 -34.93 28.47
C SER A 1217 -26.68 -34.83 29.99
N ASP A 1218 -27.21 -35.85 30.69
CA ASP A 1218 -27.13 -35.90 32.15
C ASP A 1218 -25.66 -35.94 32.58
N PRO A 1219 -25.18 -35.02 33.44
CA PRO A 1219 -23.79 -34.99 33.92
C PRO A 1219 -23.30 -36.28 34.57
N ALA A 1220 -24.21 -37.12 35.09
CA ALA A 1220 -23.89 -38.43 35.66
C ALA A 1220 -23.86 -39.56 34.61
N HIS A 1221 -24.32 -39.32 33.39
CA HIS A 1221 -24.31 -40.32 32.32
C HIS A 1221 -22.87 -40.59 31.85
N PRO A 1222 -22.47 -41.87 31.64
CA PRO A 1222 -21.12 -42.22 31.21
C PRO A 1222 -20.64 -41.49 29.95
N VAL A 1223 -21.54 -41.24 28.98
CA VAL A 1223 -21.25 -40.48 27.76
C VAL A 1223 -20.88 -39.03 28.06
N SER A 1224 -21.66 -38.32 28.89
CA SER A 1224 -21.34 -36.94 29.27
C SER A 1224 -20.02 -36.83 30.04
N ILE A 1225 -19.77 -37.77 30.96
CA ILE A 1225 -18.50 -37.86 31.70
C ILE A 1225 -17.33 -38.08 30.74
N ALA A 1226 -17.47 -38.99 29.77
CA ALA A 1226 -16.43 -39.26 28.78
C ALA A 1226 -16.16 -38.05 27.88
N MET A 1227 -17.21 -37.35 27.41
CA MET A 1227 -17.06 -36.14 26.60
C MET A 1227 -16.31 -35.02 27.34
N GLU A 1228 -16.63 -34.77 28.61
CA GLU A 1228 -15.92 -33.75 29.39
C GLU A 1228 -14.46 -34.13 29.66
N LYS A 1229 -14.19 -35.41 29.95
CA LYS A 1229 -12.81 -35.89 30.12
C LYS A 1229 -12.00 -35.82 28.81
N MET A 1230 -12.60 -36.09 27.66
CA MET A 1230 -11.91 -36.02 26.36
C MET A 1230 -11.35 -34.64 26.06
N LYS A 1231 -11.97 -33.56 26.54
CA LYS A 1231 -11.45 -32.19 26.40
C LYS A 1231 -10.12 -31.94 27.12
N THR A 1232 -9.71 -32.85 28.00
CA THR A 1232 -8.41 -32.78 28.70
C THR A 1232 -7.31 -33.58 28.02
N ILE A 1233 -7.65 -34.35 26.98
CA ILE A 1233 -6.69 -35.16 26.23
C ILE A 1233 -5.79 -34.26 25.39
N PRO A 1234 -4.45 -34.37 25.46
CA PRO A 1234 -3.54 -33.48 24.72
C PRO A 1234 -3.80 -33.43 23.21
N GLU A 1235 -4.05 -34.58 22.57
CA GLU A 1235 -4.34 -34.63 21.12
C GLU A 1235 -5.66 -33.91 20.79
N VAL A 1236 -6.68 -34.03 21.65
CA VAL A 1236 -7.96 -33.31 21.52
C VAL A 1236 -7.77 -31.82 21.75
N CYS A 1237 -6.99 -31.41 22.77
CA CYS A 1237 -6.66 -30.01 23.01
C CYS A 1237 -5.97 -29.37 21.80
N ILE A 1238 -5.08 -30.10 21.12
CA ILE A 1238 -4.42 -29.65 19.88
C ILE A 1238 -5.45 -29.45 18.75
N ILE A 1239 -6.36 -30.42 18.56
CA ILE A 1239 -7.41 -30.36 17.52
C ILE A 1239 -8.37 -29.19 17.79
N GLU A 1240 -8.74 -28.97 19.05
CA GLU A 1240 -9.69 -27.92 19.45
C GLU A 1240 -9.05 -26.55 19.64
N GLY A 1241 -7.73 -26.43 19.55
CA GLY A 1241 -6.99 -25.19 19.77
C GLY A 1241 -6.99 -24.70 21.22
N LEU A 1242 -7.11 -25.64 22.17
CA LEU A 1242 -7.10 -25.40 23.62
C LEU A 1242 -5.71 -25.51 24.25
N ASP A 1243 -4.71 -26.01 23.51
CA ASP A 1243 -3.29 -25.99 23.90
C ASP A 1243 -2.73 -24.57 23.68
N LYS A 1244 -2.86 -23.70 24.69
CA LYS A 1244 -2.30 -22.33 24.70
C LYS A 1244 -1.20 -22.19 25.73
#